data_AF-A0A554S526-F1
#
_entry.id   AF-A0A554S526-F1
#
_cell.length_a   1.000
_cell.length_b   1.000
_cell.length_c   1.000
_cell.angle_alpha   90.00
_cell.angle_beta   90.00
_cell.angle_gamma   90.00
#
_symmetry.space_group_name_H-M   'P 1'
#
loop_
_entity.id
_entity.type
_entity.pdbx_description
1 polymer ?
#
loop_
_entity_poly.entity_id
_entity_poly.type
_entity_poly.pdbx_seq_one_letter_code
_entity_poly.pdbx_strand_id
1 'polypeptide(L)'
;MTMKRRIASGGVSFHRLLSLGSLPLVLLACPAVSWGQGSAIAWPVVSTQLTQTGKDAVAYLTVKAAPAGAPVSLTSEAKEVAAFCADAAARRAGVYVAPLSVYRRCFPDVPSMAAFDLPFLASDWSQANRLLAGPVGLSVAQGFATTGHDVLFFWQGEARILASEKSITSGKDLQGRTVLGPSTYASTNAVVQLGGSAVAVPLPERYELAREGSDKVIDIPLAEIDKLPPNQNNILLSNHSLDPVVLMASTSALESLNAQQRGFLESALSDATQIQAAAARSQETTQKAELMRRGANVTALTSVTKANFSSGALASSSALRAMEVFAMSSSTLKASSLKQVKSQEQSVYVKVLFATNRAVAKNAVGGDLSSDLTYGQANVELAYEGNNDYVPPSLSVPTQWANLFTPAIKGKGVQVNWTLTTKKPFAKEQLSAPPSLPSKAPLLYVHGFANSFDDALQRGAWLSWNVGRPVLAFSWPSRGVQLPASYRTDQKTADKSVDALVSVLQTLGVRNGVTTDVDLVVHSMGARVMLAALKAIDQKPVAERPRFRRLIMVAPDIPTTGLAANWSALRQYFGRDASLYISDHDLALGISKEGMNPDEGPRAGLAPPIFTGTGVESIFIGRNDFSLTGHSYHVVNNAISRDLIEALKYGVNASERWGQIRSPDQKYFVIQGLKDL
;
A
#
# COMPACT_ATOMS: atom_id res chain seq x y z
N MET A 1 -55.08 -17.33 -1.91
CA MET A 1 -55.15 -15.99 -2.55
C MET A 1 -53.78 -15.71 -3.12
N THR A 2 -53.61 -15.96 -4.41
CA THR A 2 -52.32 -16.08 -5.08
C THR A 2 -52.44 -15.29 -6.37
N MET A 3 -51.66 -14.23 -6.57
CA MET A 3 -51.61 -13.56 -7.87
C MET A 3 -50.17 -13.25 -8.31
N LYS A 4 -49.86 -13.88 -9.44
CA LYS A 4 -48.72 -13.76 -10.34
C LYS A 4 -48.51 -12.31 -10.80
N ARG A 5 -47.27 -11.95 -11.13
CA ARG A 5 -46.99 -11.10 -12.31
C ARG A 5 -45.77 -11.60 -13.08
N ARG A 6 -46.02 -11.82 -14.38
CA ARG A 6 -45.10 -12.23 -15.43
C ARG A 6 -44.24 -11.05 -15.88
N ILE A 7 -43.02 -11.37 -16.26
CA ILE A 7 -42.11 -10.55 -17.06
C ILE A 7 -42.50 -10.74 -18.53
N ALA A 8 -42.56 -9.66 -19.31
CA ALA A 8 -42.60 -9.70 -20.76
C ALA A 8 -41.69 -8.60 -21.33
N SER A 9 -40.90 -9.04 -22.30
CA SER A 9 -39.90 -8.37 -23.13
C SER A 9 -40.47 -7.35 -24.11
N GLY A 10 -39.63 -6.42 -24.56
CA GLY A 10 -39.85 -5.70 -25.83
C GLY A 10 -39.11 -4.37 -25.88
N GLY A 11 -37.97 -4.32 -26.59
CA GLY A 11 -37.22 -3.10 -26.84
C GLY A 11 -37.76 -2.30 -28.02
N VAL A 12 -37.32 -1.05 -28.14
CA VAL A 12 -37.21 -0.29 -29.41
C VAL A 12 -36.09 0.75 -29.24
N SER A 13 -35.12 0.75 -30.15
CA SER A 13 -34.30 1.93 -30.49
C SER A 13 -34.89 2.56 -31.75
N PHE A 14 -34.90 3.89 -31.87
CA PHE A 14 -34.22 4.63 -32.95
C PHE A 14 -34.50 6.15 -32.88
N HIS A 15 -33.39 6.88 -33.12
CA HIS A 15 -33.13 8.28 -33.45
C HIS A 15 -34.22 9.30 -33.88
N ARG A 16 -33.90 10.55 -33.45
CA ARG A 16 -33.97 11.89 -34.12
C ARG A 16 -35.27 12.71 -34.09
N LEU A 17 -35.18 13.91 -33.47
CA LEU A 17 -35.49 15.28 -33.97
C LEU A 17 -35.50 16.24 -32.75
N LEU A 18 -34.43 17.02 -32.51
CA LEU A 18 -34.17 18.40 -32.95
C LEU A 18 -34.87 19.53 -32.14
N SER A 19 -34.00 20.44 -31.68
CA SER A 19 -34.22 21.84 -31.24
C SER A 19 -34.82 22.08 -29.85
N LEU A 20 -34.04 22.76 -29.00
CA LEU A 20 -34.40 24.01 -28.34
C LEU A 20 -33.24 24.52 -27.44
N GLY A 21 -32.89 25.79 -27.62
CA GLY A 21 -32.43 26.64 -26.52
C GLY A 21 -30.93 26.66 -26.22
N SER A 22 -30.23 27.60 -26.87
CA SER A 22 -28.95 28.16 -26.43
C SER A 22 -29.03 28.72 -25.00
N LEU A 23 -28.37 28.06 -24.04
CA LEU A 23 -28.02 28.62 -22.72
C LEU A 23 -26.54 29.02 -22.74
N PRO A 24 -26.17 30.20 -22.21
CA PRO A 24 -24.79 30.66 -22.23
C PRO A 24 -23.96 29.79 -21.30
N LEU A 25 -22.86 29.25 -21.84
CA LEU A 25 -21.85 28.53 -21.09
C LEU A 25 -21.15 29.54 -20.16
N VAL A 26 -21.60 29.65 -18.90
CA VAL A 26 -20.82 30.32 -17.86
C VAL A 26 -19.64 29.41 -17.55
N LEU A 27 -18.52 29.66 -18.23
CA LEU A 27 -17.21 29.17 -17.83
C LEU A 27 -16.91 29.75 -16.44
N LEU A 28 -17.28 29.00 -15.40
CA LEU A 28 -16.71 29.17 -14.06
C LEU A 28 -15.22 28.90 -14.19
N ALA A 29 -14.44 29.98 -14.36
CA ALA A 29 -13.00 29.93 -14.20
C ALA A 29 -12.72 29.42 -12.78
N CYS A 30 -12.34 28.15 -12.65
CA CYS A 30 -11.71 27.67 -11.43
C CYS A 30 -10.49 28.56 -11.19
N PRO A 31 -10.33 29.18 -10.00
CA PRO A 31 -9.11 29.88 -9.70
C PRO A 31 -7.96 28.88 -9.83
N ALA A 32 -6.97 29.23 -10.66
CA ALA A 32 -5.76 28.43 -10.80
C ALA A 32 -5.16 28.23 -9.41
N VAL A 33 -5.08 26.97 -8.98
CA VAL A 33 -4.43 26.59 -7.73
C VAL A 33 -2.96 26.99 -7.85
N SER A 34 -2.58 28.08 -7.19
CA SER A 34 -1.18 28.51 -7.14
C SER A 34 -0.43 27.61 -6.16
N TRP A 35 0.23 26.58 -6.67
CA TRP A 35 1.16 25.77 -5.89
C TRP A 35 2.31 26.66 -5.38
N GLY A 36 2.78 26.38 -4.15
CA GLY A 36 3.98 27.02 -3.61
C GLY A 36 5.14 26.93 -4.59
N GLN A 37 5.93 28.00 -4.69
CA GLN A 37 6.93 28.22 -5.73
C GLN A 37 8.16 27.32 -5.60
N GLY A 38 8.01 26.03 -5.85
CA GLY A 38 9.12 25.16 -6.25
C GLY A 38 9.23 25.18 -7.78
N SER A 39 10.41 25.47 -8.32
CA SER A 39 10.66 25.26 -9.76
C SER A 39 10.43 23.78 -10.08
N ALA A 40 9.57 23.50 -11.05
CA ALA A 40 9.32 22.15 -11.51
C ALA A 40 10.65 21.49 -11.92
N ILE A 41 10.96 20.34 -11.35
CA ILE A 41 12.15 19.58 -11.74
C ILE A 41 11.80 18.68 -12.93
N ALA A 42 12.72 18.58 -13.90
CA ALA A 42 12.57 17.65 -15.00
C ALA A 42 13.11 16.27 -14.58
N TRP A 43 12.28 15.24 -14.70
CA TRP A 43 12.67 13.87 -14.41
C TRP A 43 12.27 12.91 -15.54
N PRO A 44 13.24 12.19 -16.12
CA PRO A 44 12.93 11.21 -17.15
C PRO A 44 12.28 9.97 -16.55
N VAL A 45 11.29 9.43 -17.24
CA VAL A 45 10.80 8.06 -17.08
C VAL A 45 11.49 7.23 -18.15
N VAL A 46 12.61 6.63 -17.77
CA VAL A 46 13.43 5.79 -18.65
C VAL A 46 12.87 4.38 -18.66
N SER A 47 12.51 3.87 -19.83
CA SER A 47 11.85 2.57 -19.95
C SER A 47 12.46 1.68 -21.02
N THR A 48 12.34 0.36 -20.85
CA THR A 48 12.74 -0.61 -21.86
C THR A 48 11.91 -1.89 -21.76
N GLN A 49 11.74 -2.58 -22.88
CA GLN A 49 11.05 -3.88 -22.99
C GLN A 49 9.67 -3.96 -22.30
N LEU A 50 8.89 -2.88 -22.36
CA LEU A 50 7.52 -2.86 -21.81
C LEU A 50 6.50 -3.39 -22.83
N THR A 51 5.48 -4.08 -22.32
CA THR A 51 4.24 -4.37 -23.05
C THR A 51 3.47 -3.08 -23.39
N GLN A 52 2.44 -3.18 -24.22
CA GLN A 52 1.59 -2.02 -24.53
C GLN A 52 0.95 -1.43 -23.26
N THR A 53 0.46 -2.26 -22.35
CA THR A 53 -0.12 -1.80 -21.08
C THR A 53 0.88 -1.04 -20.20
N GLY A 54 2.15 -1.45 -20.20
CA GLY A 54 3.23 -0.70 -19.54
C GLY A 54 3.56 0.61 -20.24
N LYS A 55 3.60 0.62 -21.58
CA LYS A 55 3.83 1.86 -22.37
C LYS A 55 2.72 2.89 -22.14
N ASP A 56 1.46 2.45 -22.12
CA ASP A 56 0.30 3.31 -21.88
C ASP A 56 0.36 3.92 -20.47
N ALA A 57 0.77 3.13 -19.46
CA ALA A 57 0.96 3.62 -18.11
C ALA A 57 2.13 4.62 -17.99
N VAL A 58 3.23 4.44 -18.76
CA VAL A 58 4.29 5.45 -18.88
C VAL A 58 3.79 6.72 -19.56
N ALA A 59 2.97 6.61 -20.61
CA ALA A 59 2.35 7.76 -21.27
C ALA A 59 1.39 8.51 -20.35
N TYR A 60 0.67 7.80 -19.48
CA TYR A 60 -0.16 8.43 -18.45
C TYR A 60 0.67 9.33 -17.51
N LEU A 61 1.88 8.90 -17.12
CA LEU A 61 2.76 9.70 -16.25
C LEU A 61 3.12 11.05 -16.87
N THR A 62 3.42 11.09 -18.17
CA THR A 62 3.75 12.35 -18.86
C THR A 62 2.54 13.27 -18.96
N VAL A 63 1.35 12.72 -19.24
CA VAL A 63 0.09 13.50 -19.25
C VAL A 63 -0.24 14.05 -17.87
N LYS A 64 -0.10 13.23 -16.81
CA LYS A 64 -0.36 13.63 -15.43
C LYS A 64 0.57 14.77 -14.98
N ALA A 65 1.80 14.79 -15.48
CA ALA A 65 2.82 15.80 -15.18
C ALA A 65 2.88 16.98 -16.16
N ALA A 66 1.96 17.04 -17.13
CA ALA A 66 1.89 18.12 -18.13
C ALA A 66 1.28 19.45 -17.63
N PRO A 67 0.29 19.49 -16.71
CA PRO A 67 -0.33 20.74 -16.30
C PRO A 67 0.65 21.75 -15.68
N ALA A 68 0.45 23.04 -15.99
CA ALA A 68 1.23 24.13 -15.41
C ALA A 68 1.09 24.15 -13.87
N GLY A 69 2.22 24.09 -13.17
CA GLY A 69 2.26 24.03 -11.70
C GLY A 69 2.51 22.64 -11.11
N ALA A 70 2.65 21.58 -11.93
CA ALA A 70 3.14 20.29 -11.44
C ALA A 70 4.57 20.45 -10.86
N PRO A 71 4.85 19.95 -9.64
CA PRO A 71 6.16 20.12 -8.99
C PRO A 71 7.27 19.27 -9.65
N VAL A 72 6.88 18.26 -10.43
CA VAL A 72 7.78 17.41 -11.22
C VAL A 72 7.22 17.32 -12.64
N SER A 73 8.04 17.62 -13.63
CA SER A 73 7.75 17.35 -15.05
C SER A 73 8.33 15.98 -15.42
N LEU A 74 7.49 15.11 -15.97
CA LEU A 74 7.89 13.75 -16.36
C LEU A 74 7.95 13.63 -17.88
N THR A 75 9.11 13.22 -18.40
CA THR A 75 9.32 12.97 -19.84
C THR A 75 9.62 11.50 -20.07
N SER A 76 8.94 10.85 -21.00
CA SER A 76 9.22 9.44 -21.31
C SER A 76 10.42 9.30 -22.25
N GLU A 77 11.31 8.36 -21.94
CA GLU A 77 12.47 8.02 -22.76
C GLU A 77 12.56 6.49 -22.89
N ALA A 78 12.41 5.96 -24.10
CA ALA A 78 12.60 4.53 -24.36
C ALA A 78 14.05 4.27 -24.75
N LYS A 79 14.72 3.32 -24.09
CA LYS A 79 16.12 2.97 -24.36
C LYS A 79 16.30 1.51 -24.70
N GLU A 80 17.34 1.24 -25.50
CA GLU A 80 17.92 -0.09 -25.60
C GLU A 80 18.49 -0.54 -24.25
N VAL A 81 18.47 -1.85 -24.01
CA VAL A 81 18.80 -2.44 -22.70
C VAL A 81 20.18 -2.01 -22.20
N ALA A 82 21.19 -1.95 -23.07
CA ALA A 82 22.54 -1.56 -22.67
C ALA A 82 22.61 -0.12 -22.15
N ALA A 83 21.97 0.83 -22.84
CA ALA A 83 21.91 2.22 -22.42
C ALA A 83 21.05 2.40 -21.15
N PHE A 84 19.94 1.67 -21.06
CA PHE A 84 19.11 1.62 -19.84
C PHE A 84 19.94 1.16 -18.62
N CYS A 85 20.68 0.05 -18.75
CA CYS A 85 21.50 -0.47 -17.67
C CYS A 85 22.63 0.49 -17.29
N ALA A 86 23.29 1.13 -18.27
CA ALA A 86 24.35 2.11 -18.00
C ALA A 86 23.82 3.30 -17.18
N ASP A 87 22.64 3.82 -17.54
CA ASP A 87 22.03 4.94 -16.83
C ASP A 87 21.59 4.56 -15.41
N ALA A 88 20.98 3.39 -15.24
CA ALA A 88 20.59 2.86 -13.94
C ALA A 88 21.82 2.63 -13.06
N ALA A 89 22.88 1.98 -13.56
CA ALA A 89 24.11 1.76 -12.82
C ALA A 89 24.81 3.07 -12.41
N ALA A 90 24.72 4.11 -13.25
CA ALA A 90 25.22 5.44 -12.96
C ALA A 90 24.34 6.24 -11.97
N ARG A 91 23.21 5.67 -11.51
CA ARG A 91 22.27 6.28 -10.56
C ARG A 91 21.78 7.65 -10.99
N ARG A 92 21.61 7.87 -12.30
CA ARG A 92 21.10 9.15 -12.81
C ARG A 92 19.68 9.38 -12.30
N ALA A 93 19.32 10.64 -12.18
CA ALA A 93 18.01 11.02 -11.67
C ALA A 93 16.92 10.66 -12.70
N GLY A 94 15.86 10.01 -12.24
CA GLY A 94 14.76 9.54 -13.09
C GLY A 94 14.06 8.32 -12.49
N VAL A 95 12.95 7.94 -13.12
CA VAL A 95 12.23 6.70 -12.82
C VAL A 95 12.58 5.68 -13.90
N TYR A 96 13.14 4.56 -13.47
CA TYR A 96 13.50 3.45 -14.34
C TYR A 96 12.39 2.40 -14.31
N VAL A 97 11.90 2.02 -15.49
CA VAL A 97 10.75 1.11 -15.64
C VAL A 97 11.10 -0.02 -16.61
N ALA A 98 11.26 -1.24 -16.10
CA ALA A 98 11.59 -2.41 -16.91
C ALA A 98 11.14 -3.72 -16.24
N PRO A 99 10.98 -4.83 -17.00
CA PRO A 99 10.86 -6.16 -16.43
C PRO A 99 12.03 -6.50 -15.50
N LEU A 100 11.78 -7.27 -14.44
CA LEU A 100 12.81 -7.69 -13.49
C LEU A 100 13.95 -8.45 -14.18
N SER A 101 13.64 -9.23 -15.23
CA SER A 101 14.64 -9.89 -16.07
C SER A 101 15.63 -8.94 -16.78
N VAL A 102 15.23 -7.70 -17.07
CA VAL A 102 16.16 -6.65 -17.54
C VAL A 102 17.10 -6.25 -16.43
N TYR A 103 16.58 -5.96 -15.24
CA TYR A 103 17.40 -5.50 -14.12
C TYR A 103 18.44 -6.52 -13.67
N ARG A 104 18.16 -7.81 -13.79
CA ARG A 104 19.16 -8.86 -13.55
C ARG A 104 20.37 -8.79 -14.46
N ARG A 105 20.19 -8.33 -15.70
CA ARG A 105 21.30 -8.10 -16.63
C ARG A 105 22.08 -6.84 -16.24
N CYS A 106 21.38 -5.83 -15.72
CA CYS A 106 22.01 -4.61 -15.24
C CYS A 106 22.77 -4.79 -13.92
N PHE A 107 22.28 -5.67 -13.02
CA PHE A 107 22.79 -5.89 -11.67
C PHE A 107 22.95 -7.39 -11.37
N PRO A 108 23.87 -8.10 -12.04
CA PRO A 108 24.02 -9.55 -11.91
C PRO A 108 24.40 -10.01 -10.50
N ASP A 109 25.01 -9.12 -9.71
CA ASP A 109 25.53 -9.42 -8.36
C ASP A 109 24.48 -9.28 -7.25
N VAL A 110 23.20 -9.06 -7.57
CA VAL A 110 22.11 -8.92 -6.57
C VAL A 110 21.27 -10.20 -6.54
N PRO A 111 21.55 -11.17 -5.64
CA PRO A 111 20.94 -12.50 -5.73
C PRO A 111 19.45 -12.49 -5.41
N SER A 112 18.96 -11.52 -4.63
CA SER A 112 17.55 -11.43 -4.27
C SER A 112 16.64 -11.15 -5.47
N MET A 113 17.16 -10.63 -6.60
CA MET A 113 16.37 -10.49 -7.83
C MET A 113 15.95 -11.84 -8.43
N ALA A 114 16.57 -12.95 -7.99
CA ALA A 114 16.15 -14.30 -8.36
C ALA A 114 14.97 -14.84 -7.56
N ALA A 115 14.38 -14.05 -6.67
CA ALA A 115 13.18 -14.43 -5.94
C ALA A 115 12.02 -14.88 -6.85
N PHE A 116 11.91 -14.29 -8.04
CA PHE A 116 10.85 -14.53 -9.02
C PHE A 116 11.22 -15.55 -10.10
N ASP A 117 12.42 -16.14 -10.03
CA ASP A 117 12.88 -17.16 -10.98
C ASP A 117 12.26 -18.54 -10.77
N LEU A 118 11.60 -18.75 -9.63
CA LEU A 118 11.02 -20.04 -9.31
C LEU A 118 9.83 -20.29 -10.25
N PRO A 119 9.81 -21.42 -10.97
CA PRO A 119 8.70 -21.74 -11.86
C PRO A 119 7.42 -21.92 -11.05
N PHE A 120 6.29 -21.49 -11.61
CA PHE A 120 4.96 -21.60 -10.98
C PHE A 120 4.84 -20.91 -9.61
N LEU A 121 5.61 -19.84 -9.36
CA LEU A 121 5.60 -19.11 -8.10
C LEU A 121 4.19 -18.58 -7.74
N ALA A 122 3.36 -18.25 -8.73
CA ALA A 122 1.97 -17.85 -8.52
C ALA A 122 0.99 -18.72 -9.31
N SER A 123 -0.12 -19.13 -8.68
CA SER A 123 -1.22 -19.87 -9.30
C SER A 123 -2.04 -19.00 -10.24
N ASP A 124 -2.18 -17.73 -9.89
CA ASP A 124 -2.98 -16.68 -10.52
C ASP A 124 -2.43 -15.30 -10.16
N TRP A 125 -2.99 -14.25 -10.78
CA TRP A 125 -2.56 -12.88 -10.56
C TRP A 125 -2.88 -12.32 -9.18
N SER A 126 -3.90 -12.82 -8.49
CA SER A 126 -4.16 -12.39 -7.11
C SER A 126 -3.01 -12.83 -6.22
N GLN A 127 -2.55 -14.07 -6.37
CA GLN A 127 -1.36 -14.57 -5.67
C GLN A 127 -0.08 -13.85 -6.11
N ALA A 128 0.07 -13.54 -7.40
CA ALA A 128 1.21 -12.76 -7.90
C ALA A 128 1.28 -11.36 -7.29
N ASN A 129 0.15 -10.66 -7.18
CA ASN A 129 0.10 -9.33 -6.55
C ASN A 129 0.48 -9.40 -5.05
N ARG A 130 0.01 -10.43 -4.34
CA ARG A 130 0.44 -10.67 -2.94
C ARG A 130 1.94 -10.89 -2.81
N LEU A 131 2.60 -11.47 -3.81
CA LEU A 131 4.04 -11.64 -3.79
C LEU A 131 4.81 -10.35 -3.98
N LEU A 132 4.41 -9.59 -4.99
CA LEU A 132 5.07 -8.34 -5.37
C LEU A 132 5.04 -7.34 -4.23
N ALA A 133 3.99 -7.39 -3.44
CA ALA A 133 3.80 -6.43 -2.38
C ALA A 133 4.00 -7.04 -0.97
N GLY A 134 4.32 -8.33 -0.92
CA GLY A 134 4.69 -9.09 0.28
C GLY A 134 6.21 -9.23 0.49
N PRO A 135 6.64 -10.21 1.33
CA PRO A 135 8.05 -10.36 1.70
C PRO A 135 9.00 -10.65 0.53
N VAL A 136 8.52 -11.31 -0.53
CA VAL A 136 9.30 -11.62 -1.73
C VAL A 136 9.65 -10.34 -2.49
N GLY A 137 8.65 -9.51 -2.79
CA GLY A 137 8.87 -8.19 -3.40
C GLY A 137 9.70 -7.25 -2.52
N LEU A 138 9.46 -7.24 -1.20
CA LEU A 138 10.28 -6.47 -0.25
C LEU A 138 11.75 -6.87 -0.30
N SER A 139 12.07 -8.17 -0.39
CA SER A 139 13.46 -8.60 -0.45
C SER A 139 14.11 -8.27 -1.80
N VAL A 140 13.35 -8.22 -2.89
CA VAL A 140 13.83 -7.65 -4.17
C VAL A 140 14.13 -6.17 -3.99
N ALA A 141 13.23 -5.40 -3.37
CA ALA A 141 13.44 -3.98 -3.07
C ALA A 141 14.69 -3.75 -2.18
N GLN A 142 14.89 -4.57 -1.15
CA GLN A 142 16.11 -4.55 -0.32
C GLN A 142 17.38 -4.87 -1.13
N GLY A 143 17.28 -5.77 -2.12
CA GLY A 143 18.37 -6.04 -3.05
C GLY A 143 18.77 -4.81 -3.85
N PHE A 144 17.79 -4.12 -4.45
CA PHE A 144 18.01 -2.86 -5.15
C PHE A 144 18.56 -1.76 -4.22
N ALA A 145 18.14 -1.73 -2.96
CA ALA A 145 18.69 -0.76 -1.99
C ALA A 145 20.21 -0.91 -1.83
N THR A 146 20.76 -2.13 -1.91
CA THR A 146 22.23 -2.36 -1.86
C THR A 146 22.96 -1.75 -3.06
N THR A 147 22.28 -1.51 -4.18
CA THR A 147 22.84 -0.85 -5.36
C THR A 147 22.59 0.66 -5.38
N GLY A 148 21.95 1.21 -4.34
CA GLY A 148 21.61 2.63 -4.23
C GLY A 148 20.31 3.00 -4.96
N HIS A 149 19.37 2.07 -5.07
CA HIS A 149 18.07 2.27 -5.70
C HIS A 149 16.92 1.89 -4.78
N ASP A 150 15.87 2.71 -4.77
CA ASP A 150 14.61 2.37 -4.10
C ASP A 150 13.61 1.88 -5.14
N VAL A 151 13.03 0.69 -4.91
CA VAL A 151 11.85 0.24 -5.64
C VAL A 151 10.66 1.06 -5.15
N LEU A 152 9.99 1.73 -6.08
CA LEU A 152 8.83 2.58 -5.82
C LEU A 152 7.54 1.78 -5.94
N PHE A 153 7.40 1.01 -7.03
CA PHE A 153 6.22 0.20 -7.32
C PHE A 153 6.58 -1.04 -8.14
N PHE A 154 5.72 -2.05 -8.04
CA PHE A 154 5.69 -3.18 -8.96
C PHE A 154 4.45 -3.10 -9.83
N TRP A 155 4.62 -3.38 -11.10
CA TRP A 155 3.56 -3.55 -12.09
C TRP A 155 3.38 -5.03 -12.39
N GLN A 156 2.17 -5.39 -12.83
CA GLN A 156 1.91 -6.75 -13.29
C GLN A 156 2.79 -7.03 -14.50
N GLY A 157 3.56 -8.11 -14.39
CA GLY A 157 4.36 -8.64 -15.46
C GLY A 157 3.54 -9.35 -16.52
N GLU A 158 4.15 -10.32 -17.18
CA GLU A 158 3.50 -11.11 -18.22
C GLU A 158 3.10 -12.51 -17.73
N ALA A 159 1.84 -12.89 -17.94
CA ALA A 159 1.41 -14.28 -17.79
C ALA A 159 1.88 -15.04 -19.03
N ARG A 160 2.75 -16.03 -18.85
CA ARG A 160 3.34 -16.79 -19.96
C ARG A 160 2.58 -18.08 -20.24
N ILE A 161 2.38 -18.36 -21.52
CA ILE A 161 1.66 -19.53 -22.05
C ILE A 161 2.55 -20.30 -23.02
N LEU A 162 2.21 -21.56 -23.27
CA LEU A 162 2.87 -22.38 -24.27
C LEU A 162 1.92 -22.60 -25.45
N ALA A 163 2.36 -22.27 -26.66
CA ALA A 163 1.63 -22.48 -27.90
C ALA A 163 2.33 -23.54 -28.74
N SER A 164 1.57 -24.44 -29.34
CA SER A 164 2.07 -25.59 -30.09
C SER A 164 1.18 -25.87 -31.30
N GLU A 165 1.77 -26.36 -32.38
CA GLU A 165 1.02 -26.93 -33.50
C GLU A 165 0.35 -28.25 -33.10
N LYS A 166 1.06 -29.10 -32.35
CA LYS A 166 0.53 -30.37 -31.81
C LYS A 166 -0.20 -30.15 -30.49
N SER A 167 -1.12 -31.06 -30.17
CA SER A 167 -1.79 -31.07 -28.86
C SER A 167 -0.80 -30.92 -27.71
N ILE A 168 -1.12 -30.04 -26.78
CA ILE A 168 -0.39 -29.78 -25.54
C ILE A 168 -1.42 -29.54 -24.44
N THR A 169 -1.47 -30.46 -23.48
CA THR A 169 -2.48 -30.49 -22.40
C THR A 169 -1.86 -30.62 -21.02
N SER A 170 -0.61 -31.10 -20.97
CA SER A 170 0.14 -31.32 -19.74
C SER A 170 1.64 -31.14 -19.98
N GLY A 171 2.41 -31.10 -18.89
CA GLY A 171 3.87 -31.09 -18.97
C GLY A 171 4.46 -32.26 -19.74
N LYS A 172 3.88 -33.47 -19.60
CA LYS A 172 4.37 -34.69 -20.28
C LYS A 172 4.42 -34.53 -21.81
N ASP A 173 3.56 -33.69 -22.36
CA ASP A 173 3.50 -33.45 -23.80
C ASP A 173 4.72 -32.67 -24.32
N LEU A 174 5.54 -32.10 -23.43
CA LEU A 174 6.80 -31.45 -23.79
C LEU A 174 7.96 -32.42 -23.96
N GLN A 175 7.81 -33.71 -23.59
CA GLN A 175 8.89 -34.67 -23.72
C GLN A 175 9.35 -34.80 -25.18
N GLY A 176 10.64 -34.53 -25.43
CA GLY A 176 11.22 -34.52 -26.78
C GLY A 176 10.84 -33.32 -27.66
N ARG A 177 10.11 -32.32 -27.12
CA ARG A 177 9.79 -31.07 -27.80
C ARG A 177 10.78 -29.96 -27.44
N THR A 178 10.97 -29.02 -28.37
CA THR A 178 11.79 -27.83 -28.14
C THR A 178 10.89 -26.64 -27.84
N VAL A 179 11.05 -26.00 -26.68
CA VAL A 179 10.35 -24.76 -26.35
C VAL A 179 11.25 -23.57 -26.64
N LEU A 180 10.81 -22.72 -27.57
CA LEU A 180 11.44 -21.48 -27.97
C LEU A 180 10.92 -20.38 -27.04
N GLY A 181 11.80 -19.79 -26.22
CA GLY A 181 11.40 -18.93 -25.12
C GLY A 181 12.40 -17.80 -24.82
N PRO A 182 12.14 -16.98 -23.78
CA PRO A 182 13.08 -15.96 -23.35
C PRO A 182 14.27 -16.61 -22.61
N SER A 183 15.35 -15.84 -22.45
CA SER A 183 16.50 -16.26 -21.64
C SER A 183 16.26 -16.16 -20.13
N THR A 184 15.00 -16.03 -19.69
CA THR A 184 14.70 -16.00 -18.26
C THR A 184 14.88 -17.38 -17.65
N TYR A 185 15.43 -17.40 -16.45
CA TYR A 185 15.66 -18.64 -15.73
C TYR A 185 14.32 -19.35 -15.43
N ALA A 186 13.28 -18.62 -15.02
CA ALA A 186 11.96 -19.19 -14.76
C ALA A 186 11.38 -19.94 -15.97
N SER A 187 11.38 -19.32 -17.15
CA SER A 187 10.88 -19.95 -18.38
C SER A 187 11.71 -21.17 -18.77
N THR A 188 13.03 -21.02 -18.85
CA THR A 188 13.91 -22.12 -19.26
C THR A 188 13.83 -23.32 -18.31
N ASN A 189 13.74 -23.09 -17.01
CA ASN A 189 13.66 -24.17 -16.03
C ASN A 189 12.29 -24.82 -15.95
N ALA A 190 11.21 -24.04 -16.07
CA ALA A 190 9.87 -24.61 -16.18
C ALA A 190 9.81 -25.63 -17.32
N VAL A 191 10.33 -25.28 -18.49
CA VAL A 191 10.37 -26.16 -19.67
C VAL A 191 11.16 -27.44 -19.39
N VAL A 192 12.38 -27.31 -18.88
CA VAL A 192 13.26 -28.47 -18.60
C VAL A 192 12.60 -29.41 -17.58
N GLN A 193 11.96 -28.86 -16.54
CA GLN A 193 11.26 -29.66 -15.53
C GLN A 193 10.00 -30.34 -16.08
N LEU A 194 9.36 -29.76 -17.08
CA LEU A 194 8.26 -30.40 -17.81
C LEU A 194 8.77 -31.50 -18.77
N GLY A 195 10.09 -31.69 -18.92
CA GLY A 195 10.70 -32.71 -19.78
C GLY A 195 11.01 -32.25 -21.21
N GLY A 196 10.82 -30.96 -21.50
CA GLY A 196 11.18 -30.35 -22.78
C GLY A 196 12.61 -29.80 -22.82
N SER A 197 13.06 -29.38 -24.01
CA SER A 197 14.31 -28.66 -24.19
C SER A 197 14.05 -27.17 -24.39
N ALA A 198 14.66 -26.30 -23.59
CA ALA A 198 14.49 -24.85 -23.73
C ALA A 198 15.56 -24.25 -24.65
N VAL A 199 15.15 -23.44 -25.62
CA VAL A 199 16.04 -22.67 -26.48
C VAL A 199 15.67 -21.19 -26.35
N ALA A 200 16.62 -20.39 -25.86
CA ALA A 200 16.42 -18.96 -25.66
C ALA A 200 16.64 -18.21 -26.98
N VAL A 201 15.58 -17.61 -27.52
CA VAL A 201 15.61 -16.86 -28.77
C VAL A 201 14.70 -15.61 -28.68
N PRO A 202 15.04 -14.48 -29.34
CA PRO A 202 14.16 -13.33 -29.45
C PRO A 202 12.80 -13.69 -30.05
N LEU A 203 11.75 -12.98 -29.62
CA LEU A 203 10.37 -13.33 -29.99
C LEU A 203 10.11 -13.41 -31.52
N PRO A 204 10.60 -12.48 -32.37
CA PRO A 204 10.39 -12.60 -33.82
C PRO A 204 10.99 -13.88 -34.42
N GLU A 205 12.17 -14.28 -33.93
CA GLU A 205 12.86 -15.49 -34.39
C GLU A 205 12.14 -16.77 -33.97
N ARG A 206 11.41 -16.74 -32.84
CA ARG A 206 10.58 -17.88 -32.40
C ARG A 206 9.54 -18.24 -33.45
N TYR A 207 8.96 -17.25 -34.11
CA TYR A 207 7.90 -17.48 -35.10
C TYR A 207 8.44 -18.17 -36.34
N GLU A 208 9.64 -17.78 -36.80
CA GLU A 208 10.30 -18.40 -37.93
C GLU A 208 10.71 -19.84 -37.62
N LEU A 209 11.41 -20.04 -36.50
CA LEU A 209 11.83 -21.38 -36.06
C LEU A 209 10.64 -22.31 -35.80
N ALA A 210 9.51 -21.80 -35.33
CA ALA A 210 8.29 -22.60 -35.13
C ALA A 210 7.62 -23.05 -36.44
N ARG A 211 7.96 -22.46 -37.59
CA ARG A 211 7.51 -22.92 -38.91
C ARG A 211 8.36 -24.07 -39.44
N GLU A 212 9.58 -24.24 -38.93
CA GLU A 212 10.54 -25.26 -39.40
C GLU A 212 10.22 -26.68 -38.90
N GLY A 213 9.42 -26.81 -37.82
CA GLY A 213 9.11 -28.12 -37.24
C GLY A 213 7.91 -28.13 -36.30
N SER A 214 7.06 -29.15 -36.44
CA SER A 214 5.84 -29.34 -35.62
C SER A 214 6.14 -29.82 -34.18
N ASP A 215 7.41 -30.05 -33.83
CA ASP A 215 7.91 -30.32 -32.48
C ASP A 215 8.27 -29.04 -31.70
N LYS A 216 8.26 -27.88 -32.36
CA LYS A 216 8.54 -26.59 -31.74
C LYS A 216 7.31 -26.04 -31.02
N VAL A 217 7.55 -25.56 -29.80
CA VAL A 217 6.56 -24.94 -28.92
C VAL A 217 7.04 -23.52 -28.64
N ILE A 218 6.14 -22.55 -28.71
CA ILE A 218 6.46 -21.16 -28.42
C ILE A 218 6.05 -20.83 -26.99
N ASP A 219 7.00 -20.40 -26.16
CA ASP A 219 6.72 -19.68 -24.93
C ASP A 219 6.52 -18.19 -25.25
N ILE A 220 5.32 -17.67 -24.99
CA ILE A 220 4.92 -16.29 -25.29
C ILE A 220 4.10 -15.69 -24.14
N PRO A 221 4.15 -14.36 -23.94
CA PRO A 221 3.16 -13.66 -23.11
C PRO A 221 1.75 -13.85 -23.66
N LEU A 222 0.77 -14.08 -22.77
CA LEU A 222 -0.65 -14.10 -23.14
C LEU A 222 -1.08 -12.78 -23.79
N ALA A 223 -0.45 -11.67 -23.41
CA ALA A 223 -0.69 -10.35 -23.97
C ALA A 223 -0.38 -10.26 -25.48
N GLU A 224 0.44 -11.17 -26.03
CA GLU A 224 0.94 -11.11 -27.41
C GLU A 224 0.47 -12.29 -28.28
N ILE A 225 -0.61 -12.97 -27.89
CA ILE A 225 -1.12 -14.12 -28.64
C ILE A 225 -1.56 -13.77 -30.07
N ASP A 226 -1.91 -12.52 -30.34
CA ASP A 226 -2.28 -12.00 -31.67
C ASP A 226 -1.14 -12.12 -32.68
N LYS A 227 0.10 -12.19 -32.19
CA LYS A 227 1.31 -12.38 -33.00
C LYS A 227 1.63 -13.86 -33.26
N LEU A 228 0.88 -14.81 -32.68
CA LEU A 228 1.15 -16.23 -32.88
C LEU A 228 0.89 -16.63 -34.34
N PRO A 229 1.77 -17.47 -34.93
CA PRO A 229 1.50 -18.08 -36.22
C PRO A 229 0.16 -18.84 -36.23
N PRO A 230 -0.62 -18.82 -37.32
CA PRO A 230 -1.95 -19.47 -37.38
C PRO A 230 -1.94 -20.98 -37.07
N ASN A 231 -0.84 -21.68 -37.35
CA ASN A 231 -0.69 -23.12 -37.06
C ASN A 231 -0.48 -23.42 -35.56
N GLN A 232 -0.14 -22.43 -34.74
CA GLN A 232 0.12 -22.60 -33.30
C GLN A 232 -1.18 -22.50 -32.49
N ASN A 233 -2.11 -23.43 -32.74
CA ASN A 233 -3.49 -23.34 -32.25
C ASN A 233 -3.79 -24.23 -31.02
N ASN A 234 -2.83 -25.01 -30.53
CA ASN A 234 -2.95 -25.74 -29.26
C ASN A 234 -2.24 -24.96 -28.16
N ILE A 235 -3.00 -24.51 -27.16
CA ILE A 235 -2.54 -23.56 -26.15
C ILE A 235 -2.62 -24.18 -24.76
N LEU A 236 -1.51 -24.17 -24.03
CA LEU A 236 -1.46 -24.49 -22.62
C LEU A 236 -1.28 -23.20 -21.80
N LEU A 237 -2.32 -22.82 -21.05
CA LEU A 237 -2.29 -21.76 -20.04
C LEU A 237 -1.47 -22.23 -18.83
N SER A 238 -0.15 -22.22 -19.00
CA SER A 238 0.80 -22.78 -18.03
C SER A 238 1.10 -21.83 -16.88
N ASN A 239 1.08 -20.51 -17.09
CA ASN A 239 1.45 -19.49 -16.08
C ASN A 239 2.75 -19.86 -15.36
N HIS A 240 3.72 -20.34 -16.12
CA HIS A 240 4.88 -21.07 -15.59
C HIS A 240 6.00 -20.14 -15.08
N SER A 241 5.91 -18.84 -15.35
CA SER A 241 6.90 -17.82 -14.97
C SER A 241 6.20 -16.53 -14.58
N LEU A 242 6.77 -15.81 -13.61
CA LEU A 242 6.35 -14.48 -13.16
C LEU A 242 7.52 -13.51 -13.33
N ASP A 243 7.45 -12.61 -14.31
CA ASP A 243 8.48 -11.57 -14.54
C ASP A 243 7.84 -10.18 -14.36
N PRO A 244 7.79 -9.62 -13.15
CA PRO A 244 7.12 -8.36 -12.89
C PRO A 244 7.87 -7.18 -13.49
N VAL A 245 7.15 -6.09 -13.76
CA VAL A 245 7.78 -4.82 -14.14
C VAL A 245 8.09 -4.04 -12.87
N VAL A 246 9.32 -3.55 -12.74
CA VAL A 246 9.83 -2.84 -11.56
C VAL A 246 10.03 -1.37 -11.89
N LEU A 247 9.45 -0.51 -11.05
CA LEU A 247 9.64 0.93 -11.07
C LEU A 247 10.58 1.28 -9.94
N MET A 248 11.76 1.82 -10.26
CA MET A 248 12.74 2.22 -9.26
C MET A 248 13.38 3.56 -9.60
N ALA A 249 14.03 4.17 -8.62
CA ALA A 249 14.84 5.36 -8.82
C ALA A 249 16.05 5.35 -7.89
N SER A 250 17.07 6.14 -8.23
CA SER A 250 18.26 6.33 -7.40
C SER A 250 17.89 6.91 -6.03
N THR A 251 18.28 6.25 -4.94
CA THR A 251 17.97 6.68 -3.57
C THR A 251 18.41 8.13 -3.34
N SER A 252 19.62 8.51 -3.77
CA SER A 252 20.13 9.87 -3.60
C SER A 252 19.36 10.90 -4.44
N ALA A 253 18.88 10.52 -5.63
CA ALA A 253 18.03 11.40 -6.43
C ALA A 253 16.66 11.61 -5.75
N LEU A 254 16.10 10.56 -5.16
CA LEU A 254 14.84 10.63 -4.43
C LEU A 254 14.96 11.49 -3.16
N GLU A 255 16.08 11.36 -2.43
CA GLU A 255 16.38 12.17 -1.24
C GLU A 255 16.60 13.66 -1.55
N SER A 256 16.94 13.99 -2.81
CA SER A 256 17.06 15.39 -3.25
C SER A 256 15.71 16.09 -3.49
N LEU A 257 14.61 15.33 -3.54
CA LEU A 257 13.27 15.88 -3.72
C LEU A 257 12.74 16.48 -2.42
N ASN A 258 12.06 17.63 -2.53
CA ASN A 258 11.22 18.08 -1.44
C ASN A 258 9.94 17.23 -1.32
N ALA A 259 9.22 17.39 -0.21
CA ALA A 259 8.04 16.55 0.06
C ALA A 259 6.93 16.72 -0.98
N GLN A 260 6.67 17.94 -1.48
CA GLN A 260 5.67 18.18 -2.52
C GLN A 260 6.02 17.46 -3.84
N GLN A 261 7.28 17.53 -4.26
CA GLN A 261 7.80 16.85 -5.45
C GLN A 261 7.71 15.33 -5.29
N ARG A 262 8.14 14.83 -4.14
CA ARG A 262 8.15 13.41 -3.81
C ARG A 262 6.73 12.84 -3.71
N GLY A 263 5.84 13.56 -3.02
CA GLY A 263 4.43 13.24 -2.89
C GLY A 263 3.73 13.23 -4.25
N PHE A 264 3.99 14.22 -5.10
CA PHE A 264 3.47 14.24 -6.48
C PHE A 264 3.96 13.04 -7.29
N LEU A 265 5.26 12.74 -7.27
CA LEU A 265 5.82 11.59 -7.98
C LEU A 265 5.15 10.29 -7.52
N GLU A 266 5.14 10.03 -6.21
CA GLU A 266 4.53 8.82 -5.65
C GLU A 266 3.03 8.76 -6.00
N SER A 267 2.34 9.91 -6.14
CA SER A 267 0.99 10.00 -6.72
C SER A 267 0.92 9.39 -8.10
N ALA A 268 1.73 9.94 -9.01
CA ALA A 268 1.61 9.68 -10.41
C ALA A 268 1.95 8.22 -10.68
N LEU A 269 2.97 7.69 -9.99
CA LEU A 269 3.37 6.31 -10.06
C LEU A 269 2.33 5.36 -9.45
N SER A 270 1.67 5.73 -8.35
CA SER A 270 0.55 4.96 -7.80
C SER A 270 -0.62 4.88 -8.78
N ASP A 271 -1.03 6.02 -9.34
CA ASP A 271 -2.13 6.11 -10.32
C ASP A 271 -1.78 5.26 -11.58
N ALA A 272 -0.56 5.41 -12.10
CA ALA A 272 -0.08 4.62 -13.24
C ALA A 272 -0.04 3.12 -12.93
N THR A 273 0.31 2.73 -11.70
CA THR A 273 0.29 1.34 -11.25
C THR A 273 -1.11 0.75 -11.26
N GLN A 274 -2.10 1.51 -10.79
CA GLN A 274 -3.51 1.08 -10.82
C GLN A 274 -4.02 0.93 -12.26
N ILE A 275 -3.71 1.90 -13.12
CA ILE A 275 -4.06 1.86 -14.54
C ILE A 275 -3.43 0.65 -15.23
N GLN A 276 -2.13 0.42 -15.02
CA GLN A 276 -1.42 -0.73 -15.59
C GLN A 276 -2.02 -2.05 -15.10
N ALA A 277 -2.28 -2.17 -13.81
CA ALA A 277 -2.86 -3.37 -13.22
C ALA A 277 -4.28 -3.66 -13.74
N ALA A 278 -5.11 -2.64 -13.89
CA ALA A 278 -6.46 -2.78 -14.45
C ALA A 278 -6.41 -3.18 -15.94
N ALA A 279 -5.54 -2.53 -16.71
CA ALA A 279 -5.34 -2.82 -18.12
C ALA A 279 -4.81 -4.26 -18.33
N ALA A 280 -3.84 -4.70 -17.53
CA ALA A 280 -3.31 -6.07 -17.59
C ALA A 280 -4.39 -7.14 -17.34
N ARG A 281 -5.26 -6.94 -16.32
CA ARG A 281 -6.39 -7.84 -16.03
C ARG A 281 -7.41 -7.87 -17.18
N SER A 282 -7.75 -6.70 -17.72
CA SER A 282 -8.65 -6.60 -18.87
C SER A 282 -8.07 -7.30 -20.10
N GLN A 283 -6.77 -7.09 -20.36
CA GLN A 283 -6.06 -7.72 -21.47
C GLN A 283 -6.08 -9.25 -21.36
N GLU A 284 -5.86 -9.83 -20.18
CA GLU A 284 -5.96 -11.28 -20.00
C GLU A 284 -7.34 -11.83 -20.39
N THR A 285 -8.41 -11.12 -20.02
CA THR A 285 -9.78 -11.54 -20.33
C THR A 285 -10.04 -11.47 -21.84
N THR A 286 -9.64 -10.36 -22.47
CA THR A 286 -9.75 -10.15 -23.91
C THR A 286 -8.94 -11.18 -24.70
N GLN A 287 -7.71 -11.48 -24.27
CA GLN A 287 -6.83 -12.41 -24.98
C GLN A 287 -7.31 -13.86 -24.84
N LYS A 288 -7.86 -14.28 -23.69
CA LYS A 288 -8.54 -15.59 -23.58
C LYS A 288 -9.74 -15.69 -24.54
N ALA A 289 -10.54 -14.63 -24.67
CA ALA A 289 -11.66 -14.60 -25.61
C ALA A 289 -11.19 -14.61 -27.08
N GLU A 290 -10.06 -13.96 -27.39
CA GLU A 290 -9.43 -14.03 -28.72
C GLU A 290 -9.02 -15.47 -29.04
N LEU A 291 -8.31 -16.18 -28.14
CA LEU A 291 -7.97 -17.60 -28.35
C LEU A 291 -9.19 -18.45 -28.71
N MET A 292 -10.32 -18.24 -28.03
CA MET A 292 -11.58 -18.93 -28.34
C MET A 292 -12.11 -18.56 -29.73
N ARG A 293 -12.05 -17.28 -30.14
CA ARG A 293 -12.51 -16.80 -31.45
C ARG A 293 -11.73 -17.40 -32.62
N ARG A 294 -10.42 -17.66 -32.45
CA ARG A 294 -9.58 -18.32 -33.46
C ARG A 294 -9.71 -19.84 -33.47
N GLY A 295 -10.59 -20.40 -32.64
CA GLY A 295 -10.81 -21.84 -32.53
C GLY A 295 -9.62 -22.58 -31.90
N ALA A 296 -8.83 -21.90 -31.05
CA ALA A 296 -7.71 -22.52 -30.37
C ALA A 296 -8.17 -23.61 -29.39
N ASN A 297 -7.43 -24.71 -29.34
CA ASN A 297 -7.61 -25.75 -28.33
C ASN A 297 -6.88 -25.32 -27.06
N VAL A 298 -7.62 -24.72 -26.13
CA VAL A 298 -7.06 -24.14 -24.90
C VAL A 298 -7.20 -25.12 -23.73
N THR A 299 -6.07 -25.43 -23.09
CA THR A 299 -6.01 -26.19 -21.84
C THR A 299 -5.30 -25.39 -20.75
N ALA A 300 -5.49 -25.79 -19.49
CA ALA A 300 -4.83 -25.18 -18.34
C ALA A 300 -4.25 -26.26 -17.43
N LEU A 301 -3.09 -25.98 -16.81
CA LEU A 301 -2.53 -26.89 -15.82
C LEU A 301 -3.44 -26.96 -14.58
N THR A 302 -3.73 -28.18 -14.13
CA THR A 302 -4.49 -28.40 -12.88
C THR A 302 -3.66 -27.96 -11.67
N SER A 303 -4.33 -27.60 -10.58
CA SER A 303 -3.66 -27.20 -9.32
C SER A 303 -2.76 -28.31 -8.76
N VAL A 304 -3.15 -29.58 -8.94
CA VAL A 304 -2.35 -30.76 -8.55
C VAL A 304 -1.10 -30.88 -9.42
N THR A 305 -1.24 -30.68 -10.73
CA THR A 305 -0.09 -30.70 -11.65
C THR A 305 0.88 -29.57 -11.33
N LYS A 306 0.40 -28.35 -11.05
CA LYS A 306 1.24 -27.22 -10.60
C LYS A 306 2.01 -27.55 -9.30
N ALA A 307 1.35 -28.19 -8.32
CA ALA A 307 1.96 -28.58 -7.05
C ALA A 307 2.96 -29.76 -7.16
N ASN A 308 2.73 -30.68 -8.08
CA ASN A 308 3.68 -31.76 -8.38
C ASN A 308 4.92 -31.25 -9.11
N PHE A 309 4.79 -30.20 -9.93
CA PHE A 309 5.94 -29.52 -10.55
C PHE A 309 6.75 -28.73 -9.54
N SER A 310 6.10 -28.04 -8.60
CA SER A 310 6.78 -27.23 -7.59
C SER A 310 7.61 -28.08 -6.59
N SER A 311 7.27 -29.36 -6.42
CA SER A 311 7.99 -30.34 -5.59
C SER A 311 9.11 -31.08 -6.33
N GLY A 312 8.96 -31.37 -7.64
CA GLY A 312 10.01 -31.98 -8.48
C GLY A 312 11.15 -31.03 -8.86
N ALA A 313 10.92 -29.71 -8.73
CA ALA A 313 11.85 -28.65 -9.10
C ALA A 313 13.19 -28.64 -8.34
N LEU A 314 13.30 -29.34 -7.20
CA LEU A 314 14.49 -29.32 -6.33
C LEU A 314 15.56 -30.36 -6.71
N ALA A 315 15.35 -31.19 -7.74
CA ALA A 315 16.15 -32.40 -7.98
C ALA A 315 17.08 -32.38 -9.22
N SER A 316 17.16 -31.29 -10.00
CA SER A 316 18.00 -31.24 -11.23
C SER A 316 19.28 -30.39 -11.08
N SER A 317 20.28 -30.60 -11.94
CA SER A 317 21.52 -29.81 -11.97
C SER A 317 21.31 -28.32 -12.28
N SER A 318 20.25 -28.00 -13.00
CA SER A 318 19.79 -26.61 -13.18
C SER A 318 19.17 -26.07 -11.89
N ALA A 319 18.37 -26.88 -11.19
CA ALA A 319 17.85 -26.54 -9.86
C ALA A 319 18.97 -26.23 -8.86
N LEU A 320 20.11 -26.93 -8.93
CA LEU A 320 21.29 -26.59 -8.12
C LEU A 320 21.82 -25.18 -8.42
N ARG A 321 21.73 -24.69 -9.65
CA ARG A 321 22.16 -23.33 -10.04
C ARG A 321 21.14 -22.24 -9.68
N ALA A 322 19.84 -22.51 -9.79
CA ALA A 322 18.80 -21.68 -9.13
C ALA A 322 19.03 -21.65 -7.63
N MET A 323 19.24 -22.82 -7.04
CA MET A 323 19.47 -22.98 -5.62
C MET A 323 20.78 -22.35 -5.21
N GLU A 324 21.79 -22.18 -6.06
CA GLU A 324 23.00 -21.40 -5.77
C GLU A 324 22.67 -19.90 -5.68
N VAL A 325 22.00 -19.32 -6.69
CA VAL A 325 21.60 -17.90 -6.66
C VAL A 325 20.57 -17.63 -5.55
N PHE A 326 19.62 -18.54 -5.37
CA PHE A 326 18.65 -18.53 -4.27
C PHE A 326 19.32 -18.87 -2.93
N ALA A 327 20.38 -19.68 -2.88
CA ALA A 327 21.20 -19.94 -1.68
C ALA A 327 22.00 -18.71 -1.25
N MET A 328 22.33 -17.83 -2.19
CA MET A 328 22.94 -16.54 -1.89
C MET A 328 21.92 -15.50 -1.39
N SER A 329 20.62 -15.81 -1.44
CA SER A 329 19.57 -14.93 -0.90
C SER A 329 19.40 -15.03 0.62
N SER A 330 18.75 -14.03 1.21
CA SER A 330 18.49 -13.99 2.66
C SER A 330 17.65 -15.19 3.12
N SER A 331 17.83 -15.63 4.36
CA SER A 331 17.04 -16.72 4.96
C SER A 331 15.53 -16.42 4.94
N THR A 332 15.17 -15.14 5.07
CA THR A 332 13.78 -14.65 4.95
C THR A 332 13.22 -14.84 3.54
N LEU A 333 13.99 -14.49 2.49
CA LEU A 333 13.57 -14.70 1.10
C LEU A 333 13.34 -16.19 0.83
N LYS A 334 14.29 -17.02 1.26
CA LYS A 334 14.21 -18.48 1.09
C LYS A 334 12.95 -19.05 1.71
N ALA A 335 12.68 -18.69 2.96
CA ALA A 335 11.51 -19.17 3.68
C ALA A 335 10.20 -18.73 3.00
N SER A 336 10.11 -17.48 2.55
CA SER A 336 8.91 -16.96 1.89
C SER A 336 8.60 -17.68 0.57
N SER A 337 9.57 -17.79 -0.35
CA SER A 337 9.31 -18.44 -1.63
C SER A 337 9.05 -19.96 -1.48
N LEU A 338 9.71 -20.64 -0.53
CA LEU A 338 9.46 -22.05 -0.23
C LEU A 338 8.07 -22.32 0.36
N LYS A 339 7.55 -21.40 1.20
CA LYS A 339 6.18 -21.51 1.74
C LYS A 339 5.14 -21.45 0.62
N GLN A 340 5.38 -20.63 -0.39
CA GLN A 340 4.46 -20.46 -1.49
C GLN A 340 4.47 -21.62 -2.49
N VAL A 341 5.63 -22.21 -2.76
CA VAL A 341 5.76 -23.47 -3.51
C VAL A 341 4.88 -24.58 -2.90
N LYS A 342 4.61 -24.49 -1.59
CA LYS A 342 3.73 -25.38 -0.82
C LYS A 342 2.29 -24.86 -0.67
N SER A 343 1.89 -23.86 -1.47
CA SER A 343 0.55 -23.23 -1.45
C SER A 343 0.16 -22.56 -0.13
N GLN A 344 1.12 -22.16 0.72
CA GLN A 344 0.82 -21.40 1.94
C GLN A 344 0.64 -19.91 1.60
N GLU A 345 -0.38 -19.26 2.16
CA GLU A 345 -0.54 -17.80 2.06
C GLU A 345 0.64 -17.09 2.71
N GLN A 346 1.14 -16.03 2.06
CA GLN A 346 2.26 -15.24 2.59
C GLN A 346 1.74 -14.08 3.43
N SER A 347 2.24 -14.04 4.65
CA SER A 347 2.01 -13.03 5.68
C SER A 347 3.20 -12.07 5.73
N VAL A 348 2.96 -10.75 5.70
CA VAL A 348 3.99 -9.75 6.01
C VAL A 348 4.01 -9.57 7.52
N TYR A 349 5.15 -9.73 8.18
CA TYR A 349 5.27 -9.44 9.62
C TYR A 349 5.95 -8.09 9.86
N VAL A 350 5.30 -7.23 10.62
CA VAL A 350 5.82 -5.94 11.09
C VAL A 350 6.08 -6.02 12.57
N LYS A 351 7.27 -5.59 12.99
CA LYS A 351 7.60 -5.48 14.41
C LYS A 351 6.97 -4.21 14.99
N VAL A 352 6.11 -4.38 15.99
CA VAL A 352 5.46 -3.30 16.72
C VAL A 352 5.97 -3.31 18.15
N LEU A 353 6.53 -2.18 18.61
CA LEU A 353 6.74 -1.96 20.03
C LEU A 353 5.41 -1.54 20.66
N PHE A 354 5.15 -1.90 21.90
CA PHE A 354 3.95 -1.46 22.59
C PHE A 354 4.18 -1.11 24.05
N ALA A 355 3.32 -0.24 24.56
CA ALA A 355 3.16 0.06 25.97
C ALA A 355 1.67 -0.03 26.32
N THR A 356 1.33 -0.68 27.43
CA THR A 356 -0.06 -0.87 27.83
C THR A 356 -0.23 -0.86 29.34
N ASN A 357 -1.31 -0.24 29.80
CA ASN A 357 -1.82 -0.35 31.17
C ASN A 357 -3.09 -1.21 31.23
N ARG A 358 -3.24 -2.14 30.28
CA ARG A 358 -4.24 -3.21 30.35
C ARG A 358 -3.80 -4.28 31.35
N ALA A 359 -4.76 -4.95 31.96
CA ALA A 359 -4.51 -6.14 32.74
C ALA A 359 -3.91 -7.24 31.85
N VAL A 360 -2.81 -7.80 32.31
CA VAL A 360 -2.07 -8.86 31.63
C VAL A 360 -2.23 -10.16 32.41
N ALA A 361 -2.63 -11.23 31.73
CA ALA A 361 -2.73 -12.56 32.31
C ALA A 361 -2.03 -13.60 31.41
N LYS A 362 -0.94 -14.20 31.90
CA LYS A 362 -0.09 -15.20 31.21
C LYS A 362 0.31 -14.77 29.78
N ASN A 363 -0.53 -15.06 28.78
CA ASN A 363 -0.33 -14.80 27.35
C ASN A 363 -1.47 -14.01 26.71
N ALA A 364 -2.30 -13.32 27.49
CA ALA A 364 -3.40 -12.51 27.00
C ALA A 364 -3.36 -11.11 27.64
N VAL A 365 -3.67 -10.10 26.83
CA VAL A 365 -3.86 -8.72 27.28
C VAL A 365 -5.35 -8.40 27.18
N GLY A 366 -5.98 -8.11 28.32
CA GLY A 366 -7.43 -7.94 28.44
C GLY A 366 -7.95 -6.53 28.16
N GLY A 367 -9.26 -6.35 28.36
CA GLY A 367 -9.93 -5.05 28.33
C GLY A 367 -9.91 -4.31 29.67
N ASP A 368 -9.42 -4.93 30.74
CA ASP A 368 -9.45 -4.37 32.08
C ASP A 368 -8.24 -3.46 32.36
N LEU A 369 -8.44 -2.49 33.24
CA LEU A 369 -7.39 -1.56 33.67
C LEU A 369 -6.42 -2.23 34.65
N SER A 370 -5.12 -1.98 34.45
CA SER A 370 -4.05 -2.27 35.40
C SER A 370 -3.44 -0.97 35.93
N SER A 371 -2.94 -1.01 37.17
CA SER A 371 -2.08 0.04 37.71
C SER A 371 -0.64 -0.04 37.17
N ASP A 372 -0.26 -1.20 36.61
CA ASP A 372 1.05 -1.40 36.02
C ASP A 372 1.08 -0.95 34.56
N LEU A 373 2.15 -0.24 34.18
CA LEU A 373 2.51 0.00 32.79
C LEU A 373 3.49 -1.08 32.32
N THR A 374 3.14 -1.81 31.27
CA THR A 374 3.94 -2.90 30.73
C THR A 374 4.38 -2.60 29.31
N TYR A 375 5.62 -2.98 28.98
CA TYR A 375 6.21 -2.81 27.66
C TYR A 375 6.51 -4.17 27.03
N GLY A 376 6.37 -4.25 25.70
CA GLY A 376 6.68 -5.45 24.94
C GLY A 376 6.76 -5.22 23.44
N GLN A 377 7.05 -6.28 22.70
CA GLN A 377 7.13 -6.23 21.24
C GLN A 377 6.24 -7.32 20.63
N ALA A 378 5.67 -7.03 19.47
CA ALA A 378 4.82 -7.94 18.73
C ALA A 378 5.31 -8.08 17.29
N ASN A 379 5.29 -9.32 16.77
CA ASN A 379 5.33 -9.54 15.33
C ASN A 379 3.88 -9.61 14.86
N VAL A 380 3.45 -8.53 14.21
CA VAL A 380 2.09 -8.37 13.72
C VAL A 380 2.09 -8.73 12.25
N GLU A 381 1.33 -9.74 11.89
CA GLU A 381 1.08 -10.01 10.48
C GLU A 381 0.16 -8.93 9.88
N LEU A 382 0.38 -8.57 8.63
CA LEU A 382 -0.53 -7.78 7.83
C LEU A 382 -1.12 -8.71 6.78
N ALA A 383 -2.44 -8.86 6.80
CA ALA A 383 -3.16 -9.62 5.79
C ALA A 383 -3.10 -8.86 4.46
N TYR A 384 -2.59 -9.52 3.43
CA TYR A 384 -2.55 -9.00 2.07
C TYR A 384 -3.87 -9.35 1.37
N GLU A 385 -4.88 -8.50 1.43
CA GLU A 385 -6.05 -8.70 0.56
C GLU A 385 -5.62 -8.43 -0.89
N GLY A 386 -5.75 -9.45 -1.74
CA GLY A 386 -4.99 -9.64 -2.99
C GLY A 386 -5.32 -8.73 -4.17
N ASN A 387 -5.72 -7.49 -3.92
CA ASN A 387 -5.65 -6.42 -4.91
C ASN A 387 -4.70 -5.36 -4.37
N ASN A 388 -3.94 -4.70 -5.25
CA ASN A 388 -3.24 -3.44 -4.94
C ASN A 388 -4.17 -2.28 -4.52
N ASP A 389 -5.39 -2.61 -4.09
CA ASP A 389 -6.31 -1.68 -3.50
C ASP A 389 -5.84 -1.49 -2.06
N TYR A 390 -5.46 -0.27 -1.74
CA TYR A 390 -5.44 0.27 -0.37
C TYR A 390 -6.86 0.22 0.28
N VAL A 391 -7.74 -0.67 -0.18
CA VAL A 391 -9.16 -0.82 0.17
C VAL A 391 -9.49 -2.33 0.20
N PRO A 392 -10.08 -2.86 1.28
CA PRO A 392 -10.65 -4.21 1.26
C PRO A 392 -11.81 -4.28 0.25
N PRO A 393 -11.90 -5.31 -0.62
CA PRO A 393 -12.97 -5.43 -1.59
C PRO A 393 -14.23 -5.99 -0.91
N SER A 394 -15.25 -5.15 -0.71
CA SER A 394 -16.64 -5.64 -0.78
C SER A 394 -17.64 -4.49 -0.95
N LEU A 395 -17.88 -4.11 -2.21
CA LEU A 395 -19.13 -3.49 -2.65
C LEU A 395 -19.91 -4.55 -3.43
N SER A 396 -20.46 -5.53 -2.71
CA SER A 396 -21.57 -6.38 -3.17
C SER A 396 -22.05 -7.26 -2.02
N VAL A 397 -23.10 -6.88 -1.29
CA VAL A 397 -24.42 -7.56 -1.21
C VAL A 397 -25.41 -6.60 -0.51
N PRO A 398 -26.64 -6.40 -1.05
CA PRO A 398 -27.70 -5.70 -0.35
C PRO A 398 -28.40 -6.62 0.66
N THR A 399 -28.39 -6.26 1.94
CA THR A 399 -29.49 -6.59 2.85
C THR A 399 -29.46 -5.60 4.01
N GLN A 400 -30.44 -4.73 3.98
CA GLN A 400 -30.59 -3.57 4.83
C GLN A 400 -30.88 -4.06 6.28
N TRP A 401 -30.36 -3.33 7.27
CA TRP A 401 -30.66 -3.39 8.72
C TRP A 401 -29.85 -4.33 9.64
N ALA A 402 -28.93 -5.18 9.16
CA ALA A 402 -28.20 -6.11 10.05
C ALA A 402 -26.75 -5.71 10.46
N ASN A 403 -26.12 -4.70 9.85
CA ASN A 403 -24.68 -4.40 10.04
C ASN A 403 -24.36 -2.93 10.36
N LEU A 404 -25.13 -2.31 11.26
CA LEU A 404 -24.76 -1.00 11.85
C LEU A 404 -23.66 -1.11 12.94
N PHE A 405 -23.25 -2.33 13.30
CA PHE A 405 -22.40 -2.60 14.46
C PHE A 405 -21.41 -3.76 14.25
N THR A 406 -20.97 -4.04 13.01
CA THR A 406 -19.90 -5.01 12.79
C THR A 406 -18.53 -4.42 13.16
N PRO A 407 -17.72 -5.16 13.93
CA PRO A 407 -16.48 -4.67 14.53
C PRO A 407 -15.43 -4.31 13.48
N ALA A 408 -14.39 -3.59 13.94
CA ALA A 408 -13.10 -3.51 13.25
C ALA A 408 -12.79 -4.85 12.57
N ILE A 409 -12.36 -4.76 11.31
CA ILE A 409 -11.90 -5.86 10.44
C ILE A 409 -11.58 -7.09 11.31
N LYS A 410 -12.50 -8.07 11.39
CA LYS A 410 -12.13 -9.40 11.86
C LYS A 410 -11.23 -9.98 10.77
N GLY A 411 -9.96 -9.56 10.81
CA GLY A 411 -8.94 -10.08 9.93
C GLY A 411 -8.94 -11.59 10.08
N LYS A 412 -9.11 -12.30 8.96
CA LYS A 412 -8.84 -13.74 8.93
C LYS A 412 -7.34 -14.05 9.08
N GLY A 413 -6.47 -13.04 9.03
CA GLY A 413 -5.16 -13.04 9.69
C GLY A 413 -5.26 -12.10 10.90
N VAL A 414 -4.82 -12.45 12.10
CA VAL A 414 -3.40 -12.61 12.45
C VAL A 414 -3.29 -13.25 13.84
N GLN A 415 -2.42 -14.24 14.00
CA GLN A 415 -1.83 -14.53 15.32
C GLN A 415 -0.81 -13.44 15.65
N VAL A 416 -1.14 -12.57 16.60
CA VAL A 416 -0.16 -11.60 17.13
C VAL A 416 0.73 -12.32 18.12
N ASN A 417 1.90 -12.76 17.68
CA ASN A 417 2.91 -13.28 18.60
C ASN A 417 3.63 -12.10 19.23
N TRP A 418 3.27 -11.80 20.46
CA TRP A 418 3.93 -10.79 21.26
C TRP A 418 4.74 -11.38 22.41
N THR A 419 5.74 -10.62 22.84
CA THR A 419 6.58 -10.92 23.98
C THR A 419 6.56 -9.73 24.91
N LEU A 420 6.06 -9.93 26.13
CA LEU A 420 6.20 -8.95 27.20
C LEU A 420 7.61 -9.06 27.75
N THR A 421 8.31 -7.93 27.76
CA THR A 421 9.73 -7.94 28.08
C THR A 421 10.00 -7.33 29.44
N THR A 422 9.21 -6.36 29.90
CA THR A 422 9.54 -5.62 31.12
C THR A 422 8.46 -4.62 31.58
N LYS A 423 8.52 -4.22 32.85
CA LYS A 423 7.84 -3.01 33.39
C LYS A 423 8.65 -1.72 33.16
N LYS A 424 9.90 -1.85 32.73
CA LYS A 424 10.79 -0.73 32.39
C LYS A 424 10.55 -0.29 30.94
N PRO A 425 10.68 1.01 30.63
CA PRO A 425 10.60 1.46 29.25
C PRO A 425 11.70 0.85 28.37
N PHE A 426 11.49 0.86 27.05
CA PHE A 426 12.51 0.44 26.09
C PHE A 426 13.78 1.29 26.20
N ALA A 427 14.92 0.67 25.93
CA ALA A 427 16.18 1.39 25.87
C ALA A 427 16.13 2.47 24.78
N LYS A 428 16.83 3.60 24.97
CA LYS A 428 16.80 4.70 24.00
C LYS A 428 17.21 4.22 22.62
N GLU A 429 18.13 3.28 22.52
CA GLU A 429 18.64 2.70 21.28
C GLU A 429 17.53 2.01 20.47
N GLN A 430 16.51 1.45 21.14
CA GLN A 430 15.35 0.82 20.49
C GLN A 430 14.33 1.85 19.99
N LEU A 431 14.39 3.08 20.50
CA LEU A 431 13.46 4.19 20.21
C LEU A 431 14.15 5.37 19.50
N SER A 432 15.47 5.33 19.35
CA SER A 432 16.26 6.41 18.79
C SER A 432 16.40 6.23 17.30
N ALA A 433 16.29 7.33 16.58
CA ALA A 433 16.75 7.43 15.22
C ALA A 433 17.53 8.73 15.05
N PRO A 434 18.44 8.81 14.07
CA PRO A 434 19.11 10.05 13.76
C PRO A 434 18.09 11.12 13.34
N PRO A 435 18.33 12.40 13.68
CA PRO A 435 17.56 13.51 13.14
C PRO A 435 17.91 13.69 11.65
N SER A 436 17.11 13.08 10.78
CA SER A 436 17.31 13.08 9.32
C SER A 436 15.97 13.25 8.61
N LEU A 437 15.97 13.78 7.39
CA LEU A 437 14.81 13.73 6.50
C LEU A 437 15.05 12.68 5.41
N PRO A 438 14.09 11.76 5.15
CA PRO A 438 12.90 11.48 5.97
C PRO A 438 13.26 10.98 7.38
N SER A 439 12.40 11.27 8.37
CA SER A 439 12.63 10.84 9.76
C SER A 439 12.54 9.33 9.86
N LYS A 440 13.47 8.75 10.60
CA LYS A 440 13.48 7.32 10.93
C LYS A 440 13.05 7.07 12.39
N ALA A 441 12.70 8.11 13.14
CA ALA A 441 12.30 7.99 14.54
C ALA A 441 10.98 7.21 14.66
N PRO A 442 10.71 6.54 15.79
CA PRO A 442 9.46 5.83 15.96
C PRO A 442 8.26 6.78 15.92
N LEU A 443 7.13 6.25 15.46
CA LEU A 443 5.81 6.85 15.65
C LEU A 443 5.26 6.43 17.02
N LEU A 444 4.63 7.34 17.76
CA LEU A 444 3.71 6.94 18.84
C LEU A 444 2.29 6.88 18.26
N TYR A 445 1.67 5.71 18.28
CA TYR A 445 0.27 5.55 17.91
C TYR A 445 -0.60 5.33 19.14
N VAL A 446 -1.66 6.12 19.30
CA VAL A 446 -2.68 5.98 20.36
C VAL A 446 -4.03 5.71 19.71
N HIS A 447 -4.61 4.55 20.02
CA HIS A 447 -5.91 4.14 19.46
C HIS A 447 -7.10 4.85 20.10
N GLY A 448 -8.28 4.67 19.48
CA GLY A 448 -9.55 5.24 19.88
C GLY A 448 -10.45 4.31 20.69
N PHE A 449 -11.74 4.66 20.73
CA PHE A 449 -12.81 3.89 21.39
C PHE A 449 -12.96 2.48 20.77
N ALA A 450 -13.32 1.49 21.60
CA ALA A 450 -13.69 0.14 21.17
C ALA A 450 -12.60 -0.60 20.37
N ASN A 451 -11.32 -0.39 20.70
CA ASN A 451 -10.22 -1.20 20.19
C ASN A 451 -9.81 -2.29 21.20
N SER A 452 -9.57 -3.50 20.74
CA SER A 452 -8.82 -4.50 21.51
C SER A 452 -7.32 -4.18 21.52
N PHE A 453 -6.55 -4.93 22.31
CA PHE A 453 -5.09 -4.85 22.26
C PHE A 453 -4.56 -5.19 20.85
N ASP A 454 -5.11 -6.24 20.22
CA ASP A 454 -4.71 -6.68 18.89
C ASP A 454 -5.04 -5.63 17.82
N ASP A 455 -6.18 -4.96 17.91
CA ASP A 455 -6.55 -3.87 16.97
C ASP A 455 -5.54 -2.71 17.03
N ALA A 456 -5.09 -2.36 18.24
CA ALA A 456 -4.11 -1.30 18.44
C ALA A 456 -2.76 -1.67 17.80
N LEU A 457 -2.34 -2.93 17.94
CA LEU A 457 -1.10 -3.43 17.34
C LEU A 457 -1.20 -3.53 15.82
N GLN A 458 -2.32 -4.04 15.28
CA GLN A 458 -2.57 -4.09 13.83
C GLN A 458 -2.55 -2.70 13.19
N ARG A 459 -3.17 -1.71 13.84
CA ARG A 459 -3.16 -0.34 13.33
C ARG A 459 -1.79 0.31 13.43
N GLY A 460 -1.05 0.05 14.50
CA GLY A 460 0.36 0.43 14.61
C GLY A 460 1.20 -0.17 13.49
N ALA A 461 1.07 -1.48 13.24
CA ALA A 461 1.78 -2.19 12.18
C ALA A 461 1.49 -1.62 10.79
N TRP A 462 0.22 -1.34 10.49
CA TRP A 462 -0.17 -0.72 9.23
C TRP A 462 0.46 0.67 9.05
N LEU A 463 0.45 1.51 10.10
CA LEU A 463 1.13 2.81 10.06
C LEU A 463 2.64 2.66 9.84
N SER A 464 3.27 1.76 10.59
CA SER A 464 4.71 1.50 10.50
C SER A 464 5.13 1.05 9.10
N TRP A 465 4.38 0.11 8.52
CA TRP A 465 4.60 -0.41 7.18
C TRP A 465 4.52 0.69 6.13
N ASN A 466 3.42 1.44 6.12
CA ASN A 466 3.16 2.43 5.07
C ASN A 466 4.05 3.68 5.19
N VAL A 467 4.42 4.07 6.42
CA VAL A 467 5.31 5.21 6.65
C VAL A 467 6.79 4.82 6.49
N GLY A 468 7.13 3.53 6.64
CA GLY A 468 8.52 3.06 6.61
C GLY A 468 9.31 3.40 7.88
N ARG A 469 8.61 3.55 9.03
CA ARG A 469 9.19 3.94 10.32
C ARG A 469 8.78 2.94 11.41
N PRO A 470 9.61 2.70 12.44
CA PRO A 470 9.19 1.94 13.61
C PRO A 470 7.97 2.57 14.29
N VAL A 471 7.21 1.78 15.05
CA VAL A 471 6.05 2.26 15.80
C VAL A 471 6.09 1.75 17.24
N LEU A 472 5.69 2.62 18.16
CA LEU A 472 5.26 2.28 19.50
C LEU A 472 3.74 2.48 19.58
N ALA A 473 2.98 1.41 19.74
CA ALA A 473 1.55 1.47 19.98
C ALA A 473 1.28 1.58 21.48
N PHE A 474 0.64 2.67 21.92
CA PHE A 474 0.10 2.77 23.26
C PHE A 474 -1.33 2.24 23.29
N SER A 475 -1.55 1.17 24.06
CA SER A 475 -2.85 0.53 24.18
C SER A 475 -3.44 0.71 25.58
N TRP A 476 -4.42 1.59 25.69
CA TRP A 476 -5.21 1.81 26.91
C TRP A 476 -6.42 0.85 26.95
N PRO A 477 -7.05 0.57 28.11
CA PRO A 477 -8.02 -0.51 28.27
C PRO A 477 -9.43 -0.15 27.74
N SER A 478 -9.56 -0.04 26.41
CA SER A 478 -10.86 -0.10 25.74
C SER A 478 -11.34 -1.54 25.63
N ARG A 479 -12.66 -1.74 25.70
CA ARG A 479 -13.27 -3.07 25.73
C ARG A 479 -13.28 -3.81 24.39
N GLY A 480 -13.01 -3.14 23.28
CA GLY A 480 -13.15 -3.74 21.94
C GLY A 480 -14.61 -3.96 21.51
N VAL A 481 -15.57 -3.32 22.21
CA VAL A 481 -17.01 -3.53 22.01
C VAL A 481 -17.68 -2.23 21.65
N GLN A 482 -18.26 -2.17 20.45
CA GLN A 482 -18.95 -1.00 19.88
C GLN A 482 -20.40 -0.90 20.35
N LEU A 483 -20.61 -0.81 21.67
CA LEU A 483 -21.94 -0.59 22.27
C LEU A 483 -22.01 0.78 22.94
N PRO A 484 -23.15 1.50 22.85
CA PRO A 484 -23.36 2.78 23.55
C PRO A 484 -23.01 2.72 25.05
N ALA A 485 -23.38 1.65 25.75
CA ALA A 485 -23.06 1.45 27.17
C ALA A 485 -21.55 1.28 27.44
N SER A 486 -20.81 0.74 26.47
CA SER A 486 -19.34 0.57 26.57
C SER A 486 -18.61 1.89 26.39
N TYR A 487 -19.18 2.85 25.65
CA TYR A 487 -18.56 4.16 25.40
C TYR A 487 -18.18 4.88 26.70
N ARG A 488 -19.13 5.04 27.64
CA ARG A 488 -18.84 5.68 28.94
C ARG A 488 -17.86 4.89 29.79
N THR A 489 -17.77 3.58 29.60
CA THR A 489 -16.79 2.78 30.33
C THR A 489 -15.38 2.98 29.76
N ASP A 490 -15.24 2.90 28.43
CA ASP A 490 -14.00 3.18 27.73
C ASP A 490 -13.53 4.61 28.00
N GLN A 491 -14.43 5.59 28.08
CA GLN A 491 -14.11 6.95 28.47
C GLN A 491 -13.50 7.03 29.88
N LYS A 492 -14.05 6.28 30.85
CA LYS A 492 -13.49 6.21 32.22
C LYS A 492 -12.12 5.53 32.24
N THR A 493 -11.90 4.48 31.45
CA THR A 493 -10.59 3.81 31.41
C THR A 493 -9.56 4.65 30.64
N ALA A 494 -9.97 5.36 29.60
CA ALA A 494 -9.15 6.35 28.90
C ALA A 494 -8.67 7.45 29.87
N ASP A 495 -9.57 8.03 30.67
CA ASP A 495 -9.22 9.03 31.70
C ASP A 495 -8.24 8.48 32.73
N LYS A 496 -8.42 7.23 33.16
CA LYS A 496 -7.51 6.54 34.09
C LYS A 496 -6.18 6.13 33.46
N SER A 497 -6.01 6.30 32.14
CA SER A 497 -4.79 5.93 31.41
C SER A 497 -3.84 7.10 31.16
N VAL A 498 -4.18 8.30 31.64
CA VAL A 498 -3.41 9.52 31.45
C VAL A 498 -1.98 9.39 32.00
N ASP A 499 -1.81 8.93 33.24
CA ASP A 499 -0.47 8.81 33.86
C ASP A 499 0.41 7.77 33.16
N ALA A 500 -0.20 6.69 32.65
CA ALA A 500 0.49 5.70 31.83
C ALA A 500 1.02 6.34 30.54
N LEU A 501 0.21 7.16 29.86
CA LEU A 501 0.65 7.87 28.66
C LEU A 501 1.70 8.95 28.97
N VAL A 502 1.59 9.66 30.10
CA VAL A 502 2.63 10.60 30.57
C VAL A 502 3.99 9.90 30.67
N SER A 503 4.02 8.70 31.26
CA SER A 503 5.24 7.90 31.41
C SER A 503 5.84 7.49 30.04
N VAL A 504 4.98 7.14 29.08
CA VAL A 504 5.40 6.82 27.70
C VAL A 504 5.96 8.07 26.99
N LEU A 505 5.28 9.22 27.09
CA LEU A 505 5.73 10.48 26.48
C LEU A 505 7.07 10.94 27.07
N GLN A 506 7.25 10.84 28.39
CA GLN A 506 8.53 11.16 29.05
C GLN A 506 9.67 10.21 28.66
N THR A 507 9.35 8.99 28.20
CA THR A 507 10.33 8.03 27.66
C THR A 507 10.75 8.42 26.23
N LEU A 508 9.77 8.77 25.39
CA LEU A 508 9.98 9.03 23.96
C LEU A 508 10.58 10.41 23.67
N GLY A 509 10.23 11.42 24.47
CA GLY A 509 10.69 12.78 24.27
C GLY A 509 12.02 13.06 24.94
N VAL A 510 12.76 14.03 24.40
CA VAL A 510 13.99 14.54 25.01
C VAL A 510 13.64 15.71 25.93
N ARG A 511 14.32 15.71 27.07
CA ARG A 511 14.22 16.72 28.14
C ARG A 511 15.15 17.91 27.84
N ASN A 512 14.94 19.03 28.53
CA ASN A 512 15.73 20.26 28.35
C ASN A 512 15.55 20.96 26.99
N GLY A 513 14.37 20.85 26.37
CA GLY A 513 13.99 21.71 25.24
C GLY A 513 14.46 21.24 23.85
N VAL A 514 15.19 20.13 23.75
CA VAL A 514 15.54 19.51 22.45
C VAL A 514 14.34 18.72 21.93
N THR A 515 13.94 19.03 20.71
CA THR A 515 12.84 18.35 20.02
C THR A 515 13.29 17.03 19.44
N THR A 516 12.53 15.95 19.69
CA THR A 516 12.74 14.67 19.02
C THR A 516 12.05 14.61 17.67
N ASP A 517 12.47 13.68 16.83
CA ASP A 517 11.83 13.41 15.54
C ASP A 517 10.61 12.48 15.62
N VAL A 518 10.15 12.17 16.84
CA VAL A 518 8.97 11.32 17.11
C VAL A 518 7.70 12.11 16.76
N ASP A 519 6.84 11.51 15.95
CA ASP A 519 5.48 12.04 15.74
C ASP A 519 4.48 11.32 16.63
N LEU A 520 3.53 12.07 17.16
CA LEU A 520 2.42 11.55 17.94
C LEU A 520 1.18 11.45 17.05
N VAL A 521 0.64 10.25 16.85
CA VAL A 521 -0.55 9.97 16.04
C VAL A 521 -1.65 9.47 16.95
N VAL A 522 -2.75 10.22 17.04
CA VAL A 522 -3.86 9.89 17.93
C VAL A 522 -5.16 9.82 17.15
N HIS A 523 -5.98 8.83 17.45
CA HIS A 523 -7.28 8.63 16.81
C HIS A 523 -8.42 8.76 17.82
N SER A 524 -9.47 9.50 17.46
CA SER A 524 -10.73 9.51 18.21
C SER A 524 -10.55 9.82 19.71
N MET A 525 -11.11 9.00 20.59
CA MET A 525 -10.99 9.09 22.04
C MET A 525 -9.54 9.01 22.54
N GLY A 526 -8.59 8.51 21.75
CA GLY A 526 -7.17 8.59 22.07
C GLY A 526 -6.66 10.04 22.20
N ALA A 527 -7.30 10.99 21.50
CA ALA A 527 -6.99 12.42 21.63
C ALA A 527 -7.34 12.97 23.02
N ARG A 528 -8.35 12.41 23.70
CA ARG A 528 -8.69 12.74 25.08
C ARG A 528 -7.55 12.38 26.03
N VAL A 529 -7.04 11.16 25.92
CA VAL A 529 -5.89 10.68 26.72
C VAL A 529 -4.65 11.53 26.45
N MET A 530 -4.37 11.80 25.17
CA MET A 530 -3.21 12.60 24.76
C MET A 530 -3.27 14.04 25.27
N LEU A 531 -4.40 14.74 25.08
CA LEU A 531 -4.53 16.13 25.51
C LEU A 531 -4.41 16.24 27.03
N ALA A 532 -5.01 15.31 27.77
CA ALA A 532 -4.89 15.26 29.23
C ALA A 532 -3.46 14.94 29.69
N ALA A 533 -2.75 14.03 29.01
CA ALA A 533 -1.35 13.72 29.32
C ALA A 533 -0.41 14.90 29.06
N LEU A 534 -0.58 15.60 27.94
CA LEU A 534 0.18 16.82 27.64
C LEU A 534 -0.08 17.93 28.66
N LYS A 535 -1.33 18.08 29.13
CA LYS A 535 -1.68 19.02 30.21
C LYS A 535 -1.04 18.63 31.55
N ALA A 536 -1.00 17.34 31.89
CA ALA A 536 -0.31 16.86 33.08
C ALA A 536 1.21 17.09 33.00
N ILE A 537 1.81 16.95 31.81
CA ILE A 537 3.20 17.31 31.53
C ILE A 537 3.44 18.81 31.69
N ASP A 538 2.51 19.66 31.26
CA ASP A 538 2.62 21.12 31.36
C ASP A 538 2.68 21.63 32.81
N GLN A 539 2.23 20.82 33.78
CA GLN A 539 2.35 21.10 35.21
C GLN A 539 3.72 20.71 35.80
N LYS A 540 4.58 20.00 35.05
CA LYS A 540 5.92 19.58 35.51
C LYS A 540 6.98 20.68 35.31
N PRO A 541 8.14 20.62 35.99
CA PRO A 541 9.26 21.52 35.75
C PRO A 541 9.71 21.51 34.29
N VAL A 542 10.10 22.66 33.73
CA VAL A 542 10.47 22.80 32.31
C VAL A 542 11.54 21.80 31.87
N ALA A 543 12.53 21.52 32.73
CA ALA A 543 13.58 20.53 32.46
C ALA A 543 13.05 19.11 32.23
N GLU A 544 11.87 18.76 32.78
CA GLU A 544 11.28 17.42 32.64
C GLU A 544 10.32 17.29 31.45
N ARG A 545 10.05 18.39 30.74
CA ARG A 545 9.03 18.42 29.68
C ARG A 545 9.61 17.87 28.37
N PRO A 546 9.04 16.78 27.82
CA PRO A 546 9.45 16.25 26.52
C PRO A 546 9.05 17.19 25.38
N ARG A 547 9.82 17.18 24.29
CA ARG A 547 9.44 17.80 23.01
C ARG A 547 9.47 16.78 21.87
N PHE A 548 8.52 16.92 20.96
CA PHE A 548 8.24 16.00 19.86
C PHE A 548 8.19 16.75 18.53
N ARG A 549 8.26 16.02 17.43
CA ARG A 549 8.26 16.64 16.11
C ARG A 549 6.92 17.30 15.83
N ARG A 550 5.83 16.54 15.98
CA ARG A 550 4.46 17.03 15.78
C ARG A 550 3.40 16.16 16.44
N LEU A 551 2.20 16.69 16.54
CA LEU A 551 0.97 15.97 16.90
C LEU A 551 0.04 15.89 15.69
N ILE A 552 -0.49 14.69 15.42
CA ILE A 552 -1.53 14.47 14.43
C ILE A 552 -2.74 13.89 15.14
N MET A 553 -3.87 14.59 14.98
CA MET A 553 -5.15 14.18 15.52
C MET A 553 -6.06 13.77 14.36
N VAL A 554 -6.48 12.51 14.36
CA VAL A 554 -7.41 11.97 13.37
C VAL A 554 -8.77 11.77 14.05
N ALA A 555 -9.81 12.42 13.52
CA ALA A 555 -11.16 12.38 14.05
C ALA A 555 -11.23 12.59 15.59
N PRO A 556 -10.52 13.57 16.18
CA PRO A 556 -10.37 13.59 17.63
C PRO A 556 -11.69 13.84 18.37
N ASP A 557 -11.95 12.97 19.34
CA ASP A 557 -13.14 13.01 20.18
C ASP A 557 -12.85 13.82 21.46
N ILE A 558 -12.67 15.12 21.28
CA ILE A 558 -12.44 16.10 22.35
C ILE A 558 -13.26 17.37 22.08
N PRO A 559 -13.65 18.12 23.12
CA PRO A 559 -14.33 19.40 22.95
C PRO A 559 -13.46 20.41 22.20
N THR A 560 -14.02 21.09 21.20
CA THR A 560 -13.34 22.18 20.48
C THR A 560 -12.90 23.30 21.42
N THR A 561 -13.73 23.62 22.43
CA THR A 561 -13.43 24.60 23.48
C THR A 561 -12.26 24.17 24.35
N GLY A 562 -12.22 22.89 24.73
CA GLY A 562 -11.11 22.30 25.48
C GLY A 562 -9.81 22.34 24.69
N LEU A 563 -9.84 22.02 23.40
CA LEU A 563 -8.67 22.15 22.54
C LEU A 563 -8.21 23.62 22.47
N ALA A 564 -9.12 24.56 22.16
CA ALA A 564 -8.82 25.98 22.06
C ALA A 564 -8.15 26.55 23.33
N ALA A 565 -8.70 26.22 24.49
CA ALA A 565 -8.25 26.75 25.78
C ALA A 565 -6.83 26.28 26.16
N ASN A 566 -6.42 25.08 25.73
CA ASN A 566 -5.13 24.50 26.11
C ASN A 566 -4.07 24.63 25.00
N TRP A 567 -4.47 24.80 23.74
CA TRP A 567 -3.55 24.68 22.59
C TRP A 567 -2.36 25.65 22.64
N SER A 568 -2.58 26.90 23.05
CA SER A 568 -1.50 27.90 23.14
C SER A 568 -0.34 27.46 24.05
N ALA A 569 -0.64 26.80 25.16
CA ALA A 569 0.35 26.25 26.08
C ALA A 569 0.97 24.95 25.54
N LEU A 570 0.19 24.11 24.85
CA LEU A 570 0.65 22.80 24.40
C LEU A 570 1.49 22.85 23.12
N ARG A 571 1.28 23.84 22.24
CA ARG A 571 2.00 23.93 20.95
C ARG A 571 3.53 24.01 21.12
N GLN A 572 4.03 24.50 22.26
CA GLN A 572 5.47 24.60 22.53
C GLN A 572 6.18 23.23 22.59
N TYR A 573 5.44 22.15 22.84
CA TYR A 573 5.96 20.79 22.87
C TYR A 573 6.26 20.24 21.48
N PHE A 574 5.89 20.94 20.42
CA PHE A 574 6.05 20.50 19.05
C PHE A 574 7.04 21.39 18.29
N GLY A 575 7.87 20.76 17.46
CA GLY A 575 8.75 21.47 16.52
C GLY A 575 8.04 21.93 15.26
N ARG A 576 6.83 21.41 15.00
CA ARG A 576 5.99 21.68 13.83
C ARG A 576 4.54 21.85 14.23
N ASP A 577 3.75 22.38 13.30
CA ASP A 577 2.32 22.55 13.47
C ASP A 577 1.62 21.19 13.63
N ALA A 578 0.56 21.16 14.42
CA ALA A 578 -0.26 19.96 14.55
C ALA A 578 -1.19 19.81 13.35
N SER A 579 -1.42 18.58 12.91
CA SER A 579 -2.43 18.29 11.88
C SER A 579 -3.71 17.77 12.53
N LEU A 580 -4.86 18.26 12.06
CA LEU A 580 -6.17 17.90 12.58
C LEU A 580 -7.09 17.49 11.43
N TYR A 581 -7.41 16.19 11.30
CA TYR A 581 -8.35 15.71 10.28
C TYR A 581 -9.80 15.78 10.78
N ILE A 582 -10.68 16.39 9.97
CA ILE A 582 -12.05 16.76 10.34
C ILE A 582 -13.02 16.34 9.24
N SER A 583 -14.07 15.60 9.60
CA SER A 583 -15.19 15.23 8.71
C SER A 583 -16.44 16.01 9.12
N ASP A 584 -17.35 16.28 8.18
CA ASP A 584 -18.72 16.74 8.49
C ASP A 584 -19.73 15.59 8.55
N HIS A 585 -19.31 14.35 8.29
CA HIS A 585 -20.15 13.13 8.25
C HIS A 585 -19.61 12.00 9.14
N ASP A 586 -18.97 12.35 10.26
CA ASP A 586 -18.52 11.36 11.24
C ASP A 586 -19.65 11.00 12.22
N LEU A 587 -20.32 9.88 11.96
CA LEU A 587 -21.44 9.40 12.77
C LEU A 587 -21.03 9.07 14.20
N ALA A 588 -19.80 8.57 14.40
CA ALA A 588 -19.31 8.23 15.73
C ALA A 588 -19.11 9.48 16.59
N LEU A 589 -18.52 10.53 16.01
CA LEU A 589 -18.40 11.82 16.68
C LEU A 589 -19.75 12.52 16.84
N GLY A 590 -20.70 12.32 15.92
CA GLY A 590 -22.09 12.76 16.07
C GLY A 590 -22.76 12.13 17.30
N ILE A 591 -22.60 10.81 17.50
CA ILE A 591 -23.09 10.11 18.69
C ILE A 591 -22.36 10.58 19.95
N SER A 592 -21.04 10.80 19.89
CA SER A 592 -20.30 11.37 21.02
C SER A 592 -20.86 12.74 21.42
N LYS A 593 -21.04 13.64 20.45
CA LYS A 593 -21.56 14.99 20.64
C LYS A 593 -22.98 14.99 21.22
N GLU A 594 -23.92 14.33 20.54
CA GLU A 594 -25.36 14.48 20.86
C GLU A 594 -25.83 13.49 21.94
N GLY A 595 -25.21 12.31 22.04
CA GLY A 595 -25.68 11.24 22.93
C GLY A 595 -24.84 11.05 24.19
N MET A 596 -23.51 11.02 24.04
CA MET A 596 -22.62 10.61 25.14
C MET A 596 -22.13 11.79 25.98
N ASN A 597 -21.77 12.89 25.33
CA ASN A 597 -21.17 14.08 25.92
C ASN A 597 -21.90 15.38 25.48
N PRO A 598 -23.24 15.48 25.65
CA PRO A 598 -24.02 16.63 25.20
C PRO A 598 -23.58 17.95 25.83
N ASP A 599 -23.13 17.91 27.09
CA ASP A 599 -22.76 19.11 27.85
C ASP A 599 -21.35 19.64 27.53
N GLU A 600 -20.56 18.88 26.78
CA GLU A 600 -19.18 19.21 26.46
C GLU A 600 -19.06 19.99 25.11
N GLY A 601 -20.13 20.11 24.32
CA GLY A 601 -20.18 20.90 23.09
C GLY A 601 -19.62 20.20 21.82
N PRO A 602 -19.28 20.96 20.76
CA PRO A 602 -18.79 20.40 19.50
C PRO A 602 -17.48 19.60 19.66
N ARG A 603 -17.33 18.52 18.88
CA ARG A 603 -16.10 17.71 18.83
C ARG A 603 -15.12 18.31 17.83
N ALA A 604 -13.84 18.38 18.18
CA ALA A 604 -12.81 18.96 17.32
C ALA A 604 -12.62 18.21 15.98
N GLY A 605 -12.96 16.91 15.91
CA GLY A 605 -12.95 16.12 14.68
C GLY A 605 -14.22 16.19 13.83
N LEU A 606 -15.27 16.89 14.28
CA LEU A 606 -16.58 16.97 13.61
C LEU A 606 -16.91 18.40 13.21
N ALA A 607 -17.07 18.63 11.91
CA ALA A 607 -17.56 19.89 11.37
C ALA A 607 -19.09 19.88 11.19
N PRO A 608 -19.75 21.05 11.23
CA PRO A 608 -19.25 22.33 11.75
C PRO A 608 -19.24 22.38 13.30
N PRO A 609 -18.36 23.19 13.93
CA PRO A 609 -17.38 24.09 13.32
C PRO A 609 -16.03 23.40 13.04
N ILE A 610 -15.31 23.90 12.04
CA ILE A 610 -13.90 23.55 11.81
C ILE A 610 -13.04 24.32 12.83
N PHE A 611 -12.28 23.62 13.66
CA PHE A 611 -11.34 24.27 14.58
C PHE A 611 -10.25 24.97 13.78
N THR A 612 -9.92 26.21 14.13
CA THR A 612 -8.83 26.98 13.51
C THR A 612 -8.05 27.65 14.64
N GLY A 613 -6.75 27.38 14.74
CA GLY A 613 -5.91 27.85 15.82
C GLY A 613 -4.46 27.99 15.37
N THR A 614 -3.73 28.94 15.95
CA THR A 614 -2.32 29.16 15.61
C THR A 614 -1.50 27.89 15.87
N GLY A 615 -0.76 27.43 14.86
CA GLY A 615 0.02 26.18 14.94
C GLY A 615 -0.82 24.91 14.79
N VAL A 616 -2.07 25.01 14.30
CA VAL A 616 -2.88 23.85 13.87
C VAL A 616 -3.24 23.98 12.40
N GLU A 617 -2.91 22.94 11.64
CA GLU A 617 -3.35 22.72 10.28
C GLU A 617 -4.58 21.80 10.28
N SER A 618 -5.76 22.43 10.23
CA SER A 618 -7.01 21.70 10.08
C SER A 618 -7.20 21.26 8.63
N ILE A 619 -7.39 19.96 8.43
CA ILE A 619 -7.57 19.29 7.15
C ILE A 619 -9.01 18.78 7.10
N PHE A 620 -9.85 19.52 6.38
CA PHE A 620 -11.24 19.18 6.18
C PHE A 620 -11.38 18.17 5.04
N ILE A 621 -11.91 17.00 5.35
CA ILE A 621 -12.08 15.89 4.39
C ILE A 621 -13.50 15.79 3.83
N GLY A 622 -14.45 16.58 4.36
CA GLY A 622 -15.84 16.61 3.90
C GLY A 622 -16.59 15.28 4.01
N ARG A 623 -17.63 15.13 3.18
CA ARG A 623 -18.56 13.99 3.11
C ARG A 623 -17.95 12.66 2.67
N ASN A 624 -16.73 12.68 2.12
CA ASN A 624 -16.24 11.59 1.26
C ASN A 624 -15.44 10.55 2.06
N ASP A 625 -16.04 10.06 3.14
CA ASP A 625 -15.54 8.91 3.86
C ASP A 625 -16.29 7.63 3.42
N PHE A 626 -15.65 6.80 2.61
CA PHE A 626 -16.23 5.51 2.19
C PHE A 626 -16.28 4.46 3.33
N SER A 627 -16.19 4.89 4.60
CA SER A 627 -16.39 4.03 5.77
C SER A 627 -17.84 4.12 6.23
N LEU A 628 -18.42 2.99 6.63
CA LEU A 628 -19.80 2.88 7.14
C LEU A 628 -20.19 3.93 8.20
N THR A 629 -19.24 4.42 9.01
CA THR A 629 -19.49 5.39 10.10
C THR A 629 -18.83 6.75 9.90
N GLY A 630 -18.05 6.92 8.83
CA GLY A 630 -17.25 8.11 8.62
C GLY A 630 -16.14 8.40 9.64
N HIS A 631 -15.70 7.37 10.38
CA HIS A 631 -14.77 7.54 11.52
C HIS A 631 -13.40 6.87 11.32
N SER A 632 -13.24 6.09 10.24
CA SER A 632 -12.03 5.33 9.92
C SER A 632 -11.44 5.70 8.56
N TYR A 633 -11.74 6.91 8.08
CA TYR A 633 -11.37 7.41 6.76
C TYR A 633 -9.86 7.38 6.47
N HIS A 634 -9.00 7.48 7.48
CA HIS A 634 -7.55 7.44 7.35
C HIS A 634 -6.97 6.07 7.04
N VAL A 635 -7.80 5.03 6.92
CA VAL A 635 -7.40 3.72 6.38
C VAL A 635 -8.27 3.22 5.25
N VAL A 636 -9.49 3.73 5.09
CA VAL A 636 -10.40 3.26 4.03
C VAL A 636 -10.37 4.14 2.79
N ASN A 637 -9.91 5.40 2.92
CA ASN A 637 -9.84 6.34 1.81
C ASN A 637 -8.38 6.56 1.42
N ASN A 638 -8.05 6.23 0.17
CA ASN A 638 -6.68 6.29 -0.35
C ASN A 638 -6.09 7.71 -0.31
N ALA A 639 -6.88 8.73 -0.63
CA ALA A 639 -6.41 10.11 -0.65
C ALA A 639 -6.04 10.59 0.77
N ILE A 640 -6.88 10.27 1.75
CA ILE A 640 -6.66 10.67 3.15
C ILE A 640 -5.52 9.87 3.78
N SER A 641 -5.50 8.55 3.55
CA SER A 641 -4.43 7.67 4.01
C SER A 641 -3.07 8.13 3.48
N ARG A 642 -3.02 8.48 2.19
CA ARG A 642 -1.81 8.94 1.54
C ARG A 642 -1.32 10.29 2.07
N ASP A 643 -2.22 11.26 2.28
CA ASP A 643 -1.84 12.52 2.91
C ASP A 643 -1.24 12.30 4.31
N LEU A 644 -1.88 11.46 5.12
CA LEU A 644 -1.38 11.10 6.45
C LEU A 644 0.01 10.44 6.36
N ILE A 645 0.21 9.50 5.44
CA ILE A 645 1.49 8.81 5.21
C ILE A 645 2.57 9.81 4.76
N GLU A 646 2.28 10.68 3.79
CA GLU A 646 3.21 11.70 3.29
C GLU A 646 3.66 12.64 4.41
N ALA A 647 2.69 13.09 5.20
CA ALA A 647 2.91 13.94 6.35
C ALA A 647 3.85 13.25 7.37
N LEU A 648 3.65 11.96 7.65
CA LEU A 648 4.45 11.20 8.62
C LEU A 648 5.83 10.82 8.08
N LYS A 649 5.91 10.42 6.82
CA LYS A 649 7.12 9.94 6.15
C LYS A 649 8.11 11.10 5.99
N TYR A 650 7.67 12.22 5.44
CA TYR A 650 8.53 13.38 5.17
C TYR A 650 8.53 14.39 6.32
N GLY A 651 7.59 14.30 7.26
CA GLY A 651 7.55 15.19 8.41
C GLY A 651 7.24 16.64 8.04
N VAL A 652 6.43 16.86 7.00
CA VAL A 652 6.12 18.19 6.49
C VAL A 652 4.70 18.66 6.85
N ASN A 653 4.52 19.98 6.86
CA ASN A 653 3.24 20.64 7.08
C ASN A 653 2.30 20.45 5.88
N ALA A 654 0.99 20.65 6.04
CA ALA A 654 -0.02 20.50 4.99
C ALA A 654 0.24 21.43 3.80
N SER A 655 0.70 22.65 4.05
CA SER A 655 1.09 23.58 2.98
C SER A 655 2.26 23.11 2.10
N GLU A 656 3.03 22.12 2.55
CA GLU A 656 4.19 21.56 1.85
C GLU A 656 3.87 20.22 1.16
N ARG A 657 2.63 19.72 1.27
CA ARG A 657 2.22 18.42 0.73
C ARG A 657 1.48 18.54 -0.58
N TRP A 658 1.64 17.54 -1.43
CA TRP A 658 0.91 17.48 -2.69
C TRP A 658 -0.59 17.27 -2.45
N GLY A 659 -1.43 17.95 -3.22
CA GLY A 659 -2.89 17.81 -3.14
C GLY A 659 -3.56 18.62 -2.03
N GLN A 660 -2.83 19.43 -1.25
CA GLN A 660 -3.44 20.28 -0.23
C GLN A 660 -3.85 21.65 -0.78
N ILE A 661 -5.15 21.98 -0.66
CA ILE A 661 -5.72 23.24 -1.13
C ILE A 661 -6.19 24.03 0.09
N ARG A 662 -5.78 25.30 0.21
CA ARG A 662 -6.33 26.19 1.24
C ARG A 662 -7.79 26.54 0.93
N SER A 663 -8.62 26.58 1.97
CA SER A 663 -10.00 27.05 1.89
C SER A 663 -10.07 28.49 1.34
N PRO A 664 -11.20 28.93 0.77
CA PRO A 664 -11.33 30.31 0.26
C PRO A 664 -11.01 31.39 1.31
N ASP A 665 -11.35 31.14 2.57
CA ASP A 665 -11.05 32.01 3.72
C ASP A 665 -9.64 31.81 4.31
N GLN A 666 -8.83 30.92 3.71
CA GLN A 666 -7.44 30.59 4.06
C GLN A 666 -7.23 29.98 5.45
N LYS A 667 -8.31 29.56 6.13
CA LYS A 667 -8.24 29.10 7.52
C LYS A 667 -7.98 27.61 7.71
N TYR A 668 -8.26 26.79 6.70
CA TYR A 668 -8.05 25.34 6.76
C TYR A 668 -7.65 24.79 5.38
N PHE A 669 -7.31 23.52 5.33
CA PHE A 669 -6.94 22.81 4.11
C PHE A 669 -8.01 21.79 3.71
N VAL A 670 -8.08 21.48 2.41
CA VAL A 670 -8.91 20.44 1.82
C VAL A 670 -8.03 19.61 0.88
N ILE A 671 -8.24 18.30 0.85
CA ILE A 671 -7.50 17.42 -0.06
C ILE A 671 -8.14 17.46 -1.46
N GLN A 672 -7.33 17.74 -2.48
CA GLN A 672 -7.70 17.76 -3.89
C GLN A 672 -8.21 16.40 -4.35
N GLY A 673 -9.23 16.38 -5.21
CA GLY A 673 -9.74 15.15 -5.80
C GLY A 673 -10.56 14.27 -4.84
N LEU A 674 -10.82 14.71 -3.60
CA LEU A 674 -11.75 14.02 -2.72
C LEU A 674 -13.14 13.84 -3.35
N LYS A 675 -13.58 14.79 -4.19
CA LYS A 675 -14.90 14.82 -4.85
C LYS A 675 -15.00 14.04 -6.17
N ASP A 676 -13.86 13.68 -6.76
CA ASP A 676 -13.80 13.13 -8.12
C ASP A 676 -13.58 11.60 -8.14
N LEU A 677 -13.65 10.95 -6.97
CA LEU A 677 -13.55 9.49 -6.78
C LEU A 677 -14.91 8.88 -6.45
#